data_AF-A0A932FE75-F1
#
_entry.id   AF-A0A932FE75-F1
#
_cell.length_a   1.000
_cell.length_b   1.000
_cell.length_c   1.000
_cell.angle_alpha   90.00
_cell.angle_beta   90.00
_cell.angle_gamma   90.00
#
_symmetry.space_group_name_H-M   'P 1'
#
loop_
_entity.id
_entity.type
_entity.pdbx_description
1 polymer ?
#
loop_
_entity_poly.entity_id
_entity_poly.type
_entity_poly.pdbx_seq_one_letter_code
_entity_poly.pdbx_strand_id
1 'polypeptide(L)'
;MTRSLPRLIIALFLLGGLTFAVSAQWDGASAAQPQVITPFLYPPFPGSASQESIFDHTSPNYSQTDQRIISYGGNEARKNCPSPEPAGKKPPQSGVCDAGYGIYWSYDLGGWMAYNGHDGIDYGISYRPIYASANADRVMYAGWWDPQNHSTAYGIYVKLHHPNGYITLYGHMSTVAVQACPTDGCVYLPQGETLGISGNTGNSTGPHVHLMVVAPNGKPVDPYGWGGSGADPWPYNQPESLWVMYPPLVYYGIRALPSGNTALDYPPAAAAGILVDDSSAGFVQSPDQCWNDINVSAGQAQNNNMSYSKPRLTAPTCTGQWQFPQGSAPGLYAVYIRIPAVRATTAGAIYSIQHAGLTDRIVINQEVFPNSSYVKDGWVYAGKYNFDGVSSEFVQLTNQTQDESSAVSTLEVGADAVRFVNLGLPTPTPPQPVTLTATFTPTPSRTATITNTPTITNTPTITRTPTATATPSRTRTPTPTFTSTITRTPTPTRTPTKTNTPSRTPTPSRTPLPTATPLYVKIKVYFADRFRLAGNTPPFEVNGVRWETSSVNLPLAALTEYFKGPGSTERLYGYVAIYNGFTGVERFDVTSGIARVYLKGACAPNGKEFTIADLITLNLKQFSSVQAVKIYDQFGQTQNPDGAGDSEPFCLSPSFVPSPTPTVSPTATKTPPPSRTPTKTPTPSRTPPATLTPRPTATPQYTLSYVFFVDKKRFNAGTPPYEVAGQRWAPSNNVPGTILNEYFKGPGYTEKYTYGWVALYNGVTGYGKLEIKDGIARVYLTGQCNSQGAAYTIADLLKLNLKQFSYIQYVKIYDENGNTEIPDGPSDSIPACLEP
;
A
#
# COMPACT_ATOMS: atom_id res chain seq x y z
N MET A 1 42.24 31.19 -68.87
CA MET A 1 41.64 29.84 -68.68
C MET A 1 42.38 29.11 -67.57
N THR A 2 41.72 28.19 -66.88
CA THR A 2 42.26 26.98 -66.19
C THR A 2 43.65 27.00 -65.52
N ARG A 3 43.63 27.12 -64.19
CA ARG A 3 44.38 26.37 -63.14
C ARG A 3 45.71 25.65 -63.46
N SER A 4 46.67 25.82 -62.55
CA SER A 4 47.55 24.74 -62.04
C SER A 4 47.80 24.91 -60.53
N LEU A 5 48.34 23.89 -59.85
CA LEU A 5 48.72 23.92 -58.42
C LEU A 5 50.10 24.55 -58.20
N PRO A 6 50.42 24.99 -56.97
CA PRO A 6 51.65 24.48 -56.35
C PRO A 6 51.48 24.01 -54.89
N ARG A 7 52.60 23.75 -54.20
CA ARG A 7 52.72 22.93 -52.98
C ARG A 7 53.05 23.73 -51.71
N LEU A 8 52.81 23.06 -50.59
CA LEU A 8 53.40 23.19 -49.24
C LEU A 8 54.77 23.90 -49.15
N ILE A 9 54.94 24.78 -48.16
CA ILE A 9 56.23 25.21 -47.60
C ILE A 9 56.16 25.09 -46.06
N ILE A 10 57.28 24.69 -45.43
CA ILE A 10 57.47 24.65 -43.97
C ILE A 10 58.61 25.61 -43.62
N ALA A 11 58.47 26.37 -42.54
CA ALA A 11 59.56 27.10 -41.88
C ALA A 11 59.35 27.10 -40.36
N LEU A 12 60.42 26.83 -39.60
CA LEU A 12 60.42 26.88 -38.13
C LEU A 12 60.81 28.27 -37.63
N PHE A 13 60.40 28.62 -36.42
CA PHE A 13 61.33 29.08 -35.38
C PHE A 13 60.77 28.75 -33.97
N LEU A 14 61.65 28.46 -33.01
CA LEU A 14 61.30 28.17 -31.61
C LEU A 14 61.53 29.40 -30.72
N LEU A 15 60.79 29.52 -29.60
CA LEU A 15 61.34 29.70 -28.25
C LEU A 15 60.27 29.76 -27.15
N GLY A 16 60.40 28.91 -26.12
CA GLY A 16 59.78 29.05 -24.80
C GLY A 16 58.26 28.76 -24.68
N GLY A 17 57.76 28.02 -23.67
CA GLY A 17 58.47 27.25 -22.65
C GLY A 17 57.80 27.21 -21.28
N LEU A 18 56.60 26.62 -21.15
CA LEU A 18 55.99 26.33 -19.84
C LEU A 18 54.90 25.25 -19.95
N THR A 19 55.29 23.98 -19.78
CA THR A 19 54.37 22.84 -19.73
C THR A 19 54.00 22.53 -18.28
N PHE A 20 52.81 22.94 -17.84
CA PHE A 20 52.18 22.35 -16.66
C PHE A 20 51.48 21.05 -17.06
N ALA A 21 52.06 19.91 -16.68
CA ALA A 21 51.36 18.64 -16.72
C ALA A 21 50.31 18.61 -15.60
N VAL A 22 49.04 18.80 -15.94
CA VAL A 22 47.92 18.48 -15.05
C VAL A 22 47.44 17.09 -15.42
N SER A 23 47.59 16.13 -14.50
CA SER A 23 46.99 14.82 -14.62
C SER A 23 45.47 14.97 -14.67
N ALA A 24 44.86 14.63 -15.81
CA ALA A 24 43.41 14.53 -15.92
C ALA A 24 42.94 13.32 -15.10
N GLN A 25 42.74 13.54 -13.80
CA GLN A 25 42.17 12.57 -12.90
C GLN A 25 40.67 12.47 -13.23
N TRP A 26 40.29 11.38 -13.91
CA TRP A 26 38.89 11.10 -14.21
C TRP A 26 38.18 10.74 -12.92
N ASP A 27 37.62 11.74 -12.24
CA ASP A 27 36.58 11.53 -11.24
C ASP A 27 35.34 11.01 -11.96
N GLY A 28 35.35 9.70 -12.21
CA GLY A 28 34.27 8.98 -12.85
C GLY A 28 33.03 9.09 -11.96
N ALA A 29 32.08 9.93 -12.37
CA ALA A 29 30.74 9.95 -11.82
C ALA A 29 30.18 8.53 -11.95
N SER A 30 30.16 7.80 -10.83
CA SER A 30 29.67 6.42 -10.81
C SER A 30 28.19 6.46 -11.21
N ALA A 31 27.89 6.00 -12.42
CA ALA A 31 26.52 5.69 -12.79
C ALA A 31 25.95 4.79 -11.70
N ALA A 32 24.91 5.28 -11.02
CA ALA A 32 24.29 4.55 -9.92
C ALA A 32 23.91 3.17 -10.46
N GLN A 33 24.49 2.12 -9.88
CA GLN A 33 24.24 0.76 -10.36
C GLN A 33 22.73 0.53 -10.37
N PRO A 34 22.15 0.02 -11.48
CA PRO A 34 20.72 -0.23 -11.55
C PRO A 34 20.34 -1.05 -10.33
N GLN A 35 19.38 -0.53 -9.55
CA GLN A 35 18.98 -1.15 -8.31
C GLN A 35 18.23 -2.42 -8.68
N VAL A 36 18.88 -3.58 -8.51
CA VAL A 36 18.32 -4.90 -8.81
C VAL A 36 16.97 -5.03 -8.10
N ILE A 37 15.90 -4.93 -8.88
CA ILE A 37 14.54 -4.91 -8.35
C ILE A 37 14.24 -6.31 -7.80
N THR A 38 13.89 -6.39 -6.52
CA THR A 38 13.46 -7.65 -5.93
C THR A 38 12.13 -8.05 -6.57
N PRO A 39 12.01 -9.26 -7.17
CA PRO A 39 10.74 -9.72 -7.72
C PRO A 39 9.64 -9.70 -6.65
N PHE A 40 8.44 -9.32 -7.05
CA PHE A 40 7.32 -9.12 -6.11
C PHE A 40 5.94 -9.55 -6.66
N LEU A 41 5.85 -9.86 -7.96
CA LEU A 41 4.61 -10.27 -8.62
C LEU A 41 4.40 -11.79 -8.57
N TYR A 42 3.14 -12.17 -8.44
CA TYR A 42 2.61 -13.53 -8.47
C TYR A 42 1.46 -13.62 -9.48
N PRO A 43 1.17 -14.79 -10.05
CA PRO A 43 0.14 -14.96 -11.06
C PRO A 43 -1.25 -14.50 -10.58
N PRO A 44 -1.93 -13.60 -11.30
CA PRO A 44 -3.17 -12.99 -10.83
C PRO A 44 -4.43 -13.84 -11.08
N PHE A 45 -4.33 -15.17 -11.18
CA PHE A 45 -5.49 -16.04 -11.42
C PHE A 45 -5.24 -17.51 -11.06
N PRO A 46 -6.31 -18.27 -10.71
CA PRO A 46 -6.24 -19.69 -10.39
C PRO A 46 -6.19 -20.58 -11.64
N GLY A 47 -5.58 -21.76 -11.54
CA GLY A 47 -5.49 -22.74 -12.64
C GLY A 47 -4.77 -22.26 -13.91
N SER A 48 -4.85 -23.02 -15.01
CA SER A 48 -4.10 -22.74 -16.24
C SER A 48 -4.65 -21.58 -17.08
N ALA A 49 -3.79 -20.82 -17.75
CA ALA A 49 -4.16 -19.89 -18.81
C ALA A 49 -3.32 -20.11 -20.07
N SER A 50 -3.85 -19.67 -21.21
CA SER A 50 -3.07 -19.39 -22.41
C SER A 50 -2.58 -17.94 -22.34
N GLN A 51 -1.53 -17.61 -23.09
CA GLN A 51 -1.12 -16.22 -23.31
C GLN A 51 -1.66 -15.77 -24.67
N GLU A 52 -2.46 -14.70 -24.65
CA GLU A 52 -3.19 -14.19 -25.82
C GLU A 52 -2.55 -12.91 -26.38
N SER A 53 -1.65 -12.27 -25.64
CA SER A 53 -0.84 -11.13 -26.10
C SER A 53 0.48 -11.04 -25.32
N ILE A 54 1.48 -10.33 -25.85
CA ILE A 54 2.77 -10.04 -25.20
C ILE A 54 2.96 -8.53 -25.03
N PHE A 55 3.89 -8.12 -24.15
CA PHE A 55 4.44 -6.77 -24.20
C PHE A 55 5.38 -6.66 -25.40
N ASP A 56 5.29 -5.58 -26.18
CA ASP A 56 6.21 -5.31 -27.30
C ASP A 56 7.32 -4.36 -26.87
N HIS A 57 8.57 -4.77 -27.09
CA HIS A 57 9.74 -3.98 -26.73
C HIS A 57 10.11 -2.89 -27.75
N THR A 58 9.52 -2.80 -28.94
CA THR A 58 9.79 -1.64 -29.83
C THR A 58 8.81 -0.50 -29.65
N SER A 59 7.52 -0.78 -29.50
CA SER A 59 6.47 0.25 -29.48
C SER A 59 5.18 -0.24 -28.76
N PRO A 60 5.20 -0.36 -27.42
CA PRO A 60 4.15 -0.99 -26.62
C PRO A 60 2.79 -0.26 -26.56
N ASN A 61 2.64 0.92 -27.19
CA ASN A 61 1.55 1.86 -26.93
C ASN A 61 0.55 2.01 -28.10
N TYR A 62 -0.09 0.91 -28.53
CA TYR A 62 -1.00 0.81 -29.69
C TYR A 62 -0.40 1.22 -31.05
N SER A 63 0.89 1.55 -31.05
CA SER A 63 1.64 2.05 -32.18
C SER A 63 2.34 0.87 -32.88
N GLN A 64 1.64 0.15 -33.76
CA GLN A 64 2.29 -0.80 -34.71
C GLN A 64 3.06 -0.06 -35.83
N THR A 65 3.70 1.08 -35.52
CA THR A 65 4.19 2.04 -36.52
C THR A 65 5.47 1.61 -37.23
N ASP A 66 6.29 0.77 -36.59
CA ASP A 66 7.48 0.13 -37.18
C ASP A 66 7.19 -1.24 -37.82
N GLN A 67 5.96 -1.74 -37.69
CA GLN A 67 5.49 -3.04 -38.17
C GLN A 67 6.29 -4.26 -37.65
N ARG A 68 6.91 -4.12 -36.47
CA ARG A 68 7.74 -5.11 -35.80
C ARG A 68 7.18 -5.34 -34.40
N ILE A 69 7.48 -6.51 -33.84
CA ILE A 69 7.16 -6.88 -32.47
C ILE A 69 8.35 -7.63 -31.91
N ILE A 70 8.79 -7.30 -30.70
CA ILE A 70 9.86 -8.01 -30.01
C ILE A 70 9.38 -8.44 -28.63
N SER A 71 9.46 -9.75 -28.37
CA SER A 71 9.22 -10.32 -27.05
C SER A 71 10.39 -10.06 -26.08
N TYR A 72 10.14 -10.16 -24.76
CA TYR A 72 11.15 -10.09 -23.70
C TYR A 72 12.47 -10.83 -23.99
N GLY A 73 12.42 -11.96 -24.71
CA GLY A 73 13.56 -12.83 -25.03
C GLY A 73 14.29 -12.45 -26.32
N GLY A 74 13.99 -11.28 -26.89
CA GLY A 74 14.57 -10.80 -28.15
C GLY A 74 13.98 -11.42 -29.42
N ASN A 75 13.14 -12.46 -29.32
CA ASN A 75 12.50 -13.08 -30.47
C ASN A 75 11.55 -12.10 -31.16
N GLU A 76 11.61 -12.07 -32.49
CA GLU A 76 11.00 -11.05 -33.32
C GLU A 76 9.86 -11.62 -34.20
N ALA A 77 8.82 -10.82 -34.37
CA ALA A 77 7.82 -10.98 -35.43
C ALA A 77 7.66 -9.67 -36.22
N ARG A 78 7.15 -9.75 -37.45
CA ARG A 78 6.87 -8.58 -38.31
C ARG A 78 5.55 -8.75 -39.05
N LYS A 79 5.00 -7.63 -39.55
CA LYS A 79 3.82 -7.61 -40.43
C LYS A 79 4.14 -8.10 -41.86
N ASN A 80 5.33 -7.75 -42.35
CA ASN A 80 5.83 -8.05 -43.70
C ASN A 80 7.22 -8.72 -43.61
N CYS A 81 7.38 -9.93 -44.16
CA CYS A 81 8.54 -10.79 -43.85
C CYS A 81 9.19 -11.44 -45.10
N PRO A 82 10.40 -11.03 -45.53
CA PRO A 82 11.18 -11.79 -46.53
C PRO A 82 11.47 -13.23 -46.05
N SER A 83 11.74 -14.17 -46.97
CA SER A 83 11.86 -15.62 -46.68
C SER A 83 12.86 -15.98 -45.58
N PRO A 84 12.46 -16.85 -44.62
CA PRO A 84 13.12 -18.17 -44.55
C PRO A 84 12.21 -19.37 -44.19
N GLU A 85 12.49 -20.55 -44.77
CA GLU A 85 12.00 -21.85 -44.27
C GLU A 85 13.15 -22.61 -43.55
N PRO A 86 12.91 -23.45 -42.53
CA PRO A 86 11.85 -23.42 -41.50
C PRO A 86 12.46 -23.56 -40.07
N ALA A 87 11.79 -23.86 -38.95
CA ALA A 87 10.68 -24.77 -38.64
C ALA A 87 9.35 -24.04 -38.30
N GLY A 88 8.16 -24.65 -38.38
CA GLY A 88 7.82 -25.94 -38.98
C GLY A 88 7.87 -25.94 -40.51
N LYS A 89 7.20 -24.96 -41.16
CA LYS A 89 7.46 -24.38 -42.51
C LYS A 89 6.65 -23.08 -42.70
N LYS A 90 7.03 -22.22 -43.66
CA LYS A 90 6.80 -20.74 -43.60
C LYS A 90 5.70 -20.22 -44.59
N PRO A 91 4.96 -19.13 -44.26
CA PRO A 91 4.21 -18.32 -45.23
C PRO A 91 5.08 -17.78 -46.40
N PRO A 92 4.67 -17.81 -47.68
CA PRO A 92 5.56 -17.62 -48.83
C PRO A 92 6.32 -16.28 -48.92
N GLN A 93 7.38 -16.26 -49.75
CA GLN A 93 8.43 -15.23 -49.85
C GLN A 93 7.99 -13.78 -50.16
N SER A 94 6.73 -13.58 -50.56
CA SER A 94 6.10 -12.28 -50.82
C SER A 94 4.77 -12.11 -50.07
N GLY A 95 4.52 -12.93 -49.06
CA GLY A 95 3.29 -12.97 -48.29
C GLY A 95 3.32 -12.11 -47.04
N VAL A 96 2.13 -11.70 -46.60
CA VAL A 96 1.90 -11.10 -45.30
C VAL A 96 2.06 -12.19 -44.22
N CYS A 97 2.77 -11.86 -43.14
CA CYS A 97 3.05 -12.74 -42.00
C CYS A 97 2.25 -12.35 -40.74
N ASP A 98 1.42 -11.32 -40.86
CA ASP A 98 0.25 -10.99 -40.03
C ASP A 98 -0.93 -11.86 -40.50
N ALA A 99 -1.47 -12.71 -39.63
CA ALA A 99 -2.64 -13.56 -39.90
C ALA A 99 -3.97 -12.80 -39.73
N GLY A 100 -3.93 -11.50 -39.46
CA GLY A 100 -5.04 -10.71 -38.94
C GLY A 100 -5.12 -10.79 -37.42
N TYR A 101 -6.01 -9.99 -36.84
CA TYR A 101 -6.35 -9.99 -35.41
C TYR A 101 -5.18 -9.77 -34.44
N GLY A 102 -4.04 -9.27 -34.93
CA GLY A 102 -2.82 -9.06 -34.14
C GLY A 102 -1.95 -10.31 -33.98
N ILE A 103 -2.06 -11.32 -34.86
CA ILE A 103 -1.31 -12.57 -34.77
C ILE A 103 -0.20 -12.60 -35.83
N TYR A 104 1.07 -12.73 -35.42
CA TYR A 104 2.25 -12.55 -36.27
C TYR A 104 3.20 -13.75 -36.20
N TRP A 105 3.75 -14.16 -37.34
CA TRP A 105 4.72 -15.27 -37.37
C TRP A 105 6.12 -14.81 -36.94
N SER A 106 6.72 -15.50 -35.97
CA SER A 106 8.13 -15.38 -35.59
C SER A 106 8.95 -16.54 -36.17
N TYR A 107 10.03 -16.20 -36.86
CA TYR A 107 10.95 -17.19 -37.44
C TYR A 107 11.94 -17.74 -36.40
N ASP A 108 12.25 -16.98 -35.37
CA ASP A 108 13.16 -17.38 -34.30
C ASP A 108 12.53 -18.47 -33.42
N LEU A 109 11.22 -18.36 -33.17
CA LEU A 109 10.42 -19.30 -32.40
C LEU A 109 9.82 -20.44 -33.24
N GLY A 110 9.72 -20.26 -34.55
CA GLY A 110 9.02 -21.18 -35.45
C GLY A 110 7.50 -21.28 -35.19
N GLY A 111 6.89 -20.19 -34.74
CA GLY A 111 5.49 -20.15 -34.28
C GLY A 111 4.88 -18.75 -34.26
N TRP A 112 3.67 -18.64 -33.70
CA TRP A 112 2.89 -17.39 -33.68
C TRP A 112 3.09 -16.61 -32.37
N MET A 113 3.30 -15.31 -32.51
CA MET A 113 3.27 -14.32 -31.43
C MET A 113 2.02 -13.44 -31.61
N ALA A 114 1.27 -13.20 -30.53
CA ALA A 114 0.10 -12.33 -30.56
C ALA A 114 0.42 -10.97 -29.91
N TYR A 115 0.06 -9.88 -30.60
CA TYR A 115 0.17 -8.50 -30.14
C TYR A 115 -0.74 -7.58 -30.97
N ASN A 116 -1.85 -7.18 -30.37
CA ASN A 116 -2.83 -6.23 -30.91
C ASN A 116 -2.57 -4.76 -30.47
N GLY A 117 -1.39 -4.47 -29.88
CA GLY A 117 -0.94 -3.10 -29.57
C GLY A 117 -0.87 -2.73 -28.09
N HIS A 118 -0.73 -3.68 -27.17
CA HIS A 118 -1.09 -3.49 -25.76
C HIS A 118 0.13 -3.19 -24.86
N ASP A 119 -0.02 -2.24 -23.92
CA ASP A 119 1.02 -1.85 -22.95
C ASP A 119 1.05 -2.76 -21.71
N GLY A 120 0.85 -4.07 -21.92
CA GLY A 120 0.75 -5.12 -20.92
C GLY A 120 0.71 -6.52 -21.54
N ILE A 121 0.28 -7.52 -20.76
CA ILE A 121 0.19 -8.93 -21.18
C ILE A 121 -1.23 -9.43 -20.99
N ASP A 122 -1.78 -10.09 -22.00
CA ASP A 122 -3.14 -10.62 -21.97
C ASP A 122 -3.13 -12.13 -21.71
N TYR A 123 -3.85 -12.57 -20.68
CA TYR A 123 -3.95 -13.98 -20.29
C TYR A 123 -5.36 -14.52 -20.48
N GLY A 124 -5.48 -15.64 -21.20
CA GLY A 124 -6.71 -16.28 -21.64
C GLY A 124 -7.49 -16.98 -20.53
N ILE A 125 -8.05 -16.20 -19.62
CA ILE A 125 -8.93 -16.64 -18.54
C ILE A 125 -10.37 -16.18 -18.77
N SER A 126 -11.23 -17.10 -19.22
CA SER A 126 -12.63 -16.79 -19.51
C SER A 126 -13.48 -16.83 -18.24
N TYR A 127 -14.01 -15.67 -17.81
CA TYR A 127 -14.89 -15.47 -16.65
C TYR A 127 -14.44 -16.20 -15.37
N ARG A 128 -13.18 -15.99 -14.95
CA ARG A 128 -12.56 -16.65 -13.79
C ARG A 128 -12.02 -15.61 -12.79
N PRO A 129 -11.83 -15.97 -11.51
CA PRO A 129 -11.34 -15.05 -10.48
C PRO A 129 -10.01 -14.39 -10.85
N ILE A 130 -9.90 -13.10 -10.56
CA ILE A 130 -8.65 -12.33 -10.66
C ILE A 130 -8.16 -12.04 -9.23
N TYR A 131 -6.87 -12.22 -9.01
CA TYR A 131 -6.17 -11.99 -7.74
C TYR A 131 -5.19 -10.82 -7.84
N ALA A 132 -4.92 -10.15 -6.73
CA ALA A 132 -3.81 -9.21 -6.65
C ALA A 132 -2.46 -9.93 -6.82
N SER A 133 -1.70 -9.51 -7.83
CA SER A 133 -0.35 -10.06 -8.09
C SER A 133 0.64 -9.81 -6.96
N ALA A 134 0.41 -8.77 -6.15
CA ALA A 134 1.29 -8.37 -5.06
C ALA A 134 0.50 -7.65 -3.96
N ASN A 135 1.11 -7.52 -2.78
CA ASN A 135 0.61 -6.67 -1.71
C ASN A 135 0.43 -5.23 -2.20
N ALA A 136 -0.77 -4.67 -2.05
CA ALA A 136 -1.09 -3.28 -2.38
C ALA A 136 -1.45 -2.50 -1.12
N ASP A 137 -1.04 -1.22 -1.08
CA ASP A 137 -1.37 -0.26 -0.03
C ASP A 137 -2.51 0.69 -0.44
N ARG A 138 -2.94 0.61 -1.71
CA ARG A 138 -4.06 1.37 -2.25
C ARG A 138 -4.66 0.72 -3.49
N VAL A 139 -5.98 0.60 -3.51
CA VAL A 139 -6.75 0.49 -4.75
C VAL A 139 -6.91 1.91 -5.30
N MET A 140 -6.21 2.23 -6.38
CA MET A 140 -6.30 3.54 -7.03
C MET A 140 -7.63 3.72 -7.78
N TYR A 141 -8.16 2.63 -8.34
CA TYR A 141 -9.39 2.61 -9.10
C TYR A 141 -10.02 1.21 -9.10
N ALA A 142 -11.35 1.13 -9.15
CA ALA A 142 -12.13 -0.08 -9.38
C ALA A 142 -13.48 0.30 -10.04
N GLY A 143 -13.74 -0.16 -11.27
CA GLY A 143 -14.98 0.15 -11.99
C GLY A 143 -14.78 0.26 -13.52
N TRP A 144 -15.75 0.85 -14.22
CA TRP A 144 -15.68 1.10 -15.67
C TRP A 144 -14.75 2.26 -16.04
N TRP A 145 -13.86 2.04 -17.00
CA TRP A 145 -13.03 3.07 -17.62
C TRP A 145 -13.85 4.24 -18.19
N ASP A 146 -14.86 3.92 -19.00
CA ASP A 146 -15.87 4.86 -19.47
C ASP A 146 -17.27 4.30 -19.12
N PRO A 147 -17.91 4.80 -18.04
CA PRO A 147 -19.28 4.45 -17.65
C PRO A 147 -20.39 4.91 -18.61
N GLN A 148 -20.06 5.27 -19.85
CA GLN A 148 -21.00 5.55 -20.96
C GLN A 148 -20.53 4.96 -22.31
N ASN A 149 -19.38 4.26 -22.35
CA ASN A 149 -18.89 3.55 -23.53
C ASN A 149 -18.16 2.26 -23.12
N HIS A 150 -18.95 1.18 -23.04
CA HIS A 150 -18.52 -0.13 -22.56
C HIS A 150 -17.58 -0.86 -23.53
N SER A 151 -17.30 -0.28 -24.70
CA SER A 151 -16.45 -0.84 -25.75
C SER A 151 -15.02 -0.25 -25.79
N THR A 152 -14.63 0.59 -24.82
CA THR A 152 -13.34 1.32 -24.83
C THR A 152 -12.33 0.88 -23.77
N ALA A 153 -11.04 0.99 -24.14
CA ALA A 153 -9.86 0.73 -23.31
C ALA A 153 -10.03 -0.51 -22.42
N TYR A 154 -9.71 -0.41 -21.13
CA TYR A 154 -9.68 -1.54 -20.19
C TYR A 154 -11.06 -2.03 -19.72
N GLY A 155 -12.19 -1.43 -20.17
CA GLY A 155 -13.53 -1.82 -19.73
C GLY A 155 -13.74 -1.67 -18.22
N ILE A 156 -14.29 -2.69 -17.56
CA ILE A 156 -14.22 -2.80 -16.09
C ILE A 156 -12.79 -3.18 -15.72
N TYR A 157 -12.15 -2.40 -14.84
CA TYR A 157 -10.78 -2.64 -14.42
C TYR A 157 -10.54 -2.29 -12.94
N VAL A 158 -9.49 -2.90 -12.38
CA VAL A 158 -8.91 -2.54 -11.08
C VAL A 158 -7.49 -2.03 -11.29
N LYS A 159 -7.10 -0.99 -10.55
CA LYS A 159 -5.74 -0.44 -10.54
C LYS A 159 -5.22 -0.36 -9.12
N LEU A 160 -4.07 -0.98 -8.85
CA LEU A 160 -3.44 -1.04 -7.53
C LEU A 160 -2.13 -0.26 -7.52
N HIS A 161 -1.83 0.40 -6.41
CA HIS A 161 -0.50 0.90 -6.07
C HIS A 161 0.14 -0.04 -5.03
N HIS A 162 1.46 -0.20 -5.13
CA HIS A 162 2.23 -1.11 -4.31
C HIS A 162 3.28 -0.36 -3.45
N PRO A 163 3.65 -0.87 -2.26
CA PRO A 163 4.62 -0.21 -1.36
C PRO A 163 6.03 0.04 -1.92
N ASN A 164 6.35 -0.50 -3.10
CA ASN A 164 7.59 -0.25 -3.84
C ASN A 164 7.43 0.83 -4.95
N GLY A 165 6.30 1.54 -4.99
CA GLY A 165 5.99 2.59 -5.98
C GLY A 165 5.55 2.06 -7.35
N TYR A 166 5.48 0.74 -7.55
CA TYR A 166 4.92 0.15 -8.76
C TYR A 166 3.39 0.21 -8.73
N ILE A 167 2.81 0.12 -9.93
CA ILE A 167 1.37 0.05 -10.13
C ILE A 167 1.06 -1.19 -10.98
N THR A 168 0.01 -1.94 -10.62
CA THR A 168 -0.57 -2.97 -11.48
C THR A 168 -1.98 -2.58 -11.91
N LEU A 169 -2.38 -2.98 -13.12
CA LEU A 169 -3.72 -2.79 -13.66
C LEU A 169 -4.24 -4.12 -14.22
N TYR A 170 -5.50 -4.40 -13.93
CA TYR A 170 -6.22 -5.64 -14.29
C TYR A 170 -7.45 -5.24 -15.10
N GLY A 171 -7.37 -5.38 -16.43
CA GLY A 171 -8.40 -4.95 -17.38
C GLY A 171 -9.35 -6.06 -17.83
N HIS A 172 -10.40 -5.63 -18.52
CA HIS A 172 -11.44 -6.42 -19.19
C HIS A 172 -12.27 -7.31 -18.25
N MET A 173 -12.42 -6.91 -16.99
CA MET A 173 -13.14 -7.66 -15.96
C MET A 173 -14.66 -7.73 -16.24
N SER A 174 -15.37 -8.65 -15.59
CA SER A 174 -16.85 -8.68 -15.56
C SER A 174 -17.42 -8.08 -14.26
N THR A 175 -16.60 -7.98 -13.22
CA THR A 175 -16.99 -7.56 -11.86
C THR A 175 -15.80 -6.95 -11.13
N VAL A 176 -16.07 -6.08 -10.15
CA VAL A 176 -15.10 -5.69 -9.12
C VAL A 176 -15.59 -6.10 -7.74
N ALA A 177 -14.67 -6.56 -6.90
CA ALA A 177 -14.93 -7.02 -5.53
C ALA A 177 -14.09 -6.25 -4.47
N VAL A 178 -13.53 -5.11 -4.88
CA VAL A 178 -12.67 -4.22 -4.08
C VAL A 178 -13.07 -2.77 -4.31
N GLN A 179 -12.62 -1.86 -3.44
CA GLN A 179 -13.06 -0.46 -3.42
C GLN A 179 -11.88 0.49 -3.57
N ALA A 180 -12.03 1.50 -4.42
CA ALA A 180 -11.02 2.54 -4.61
C ALA A 180 -10.90 3.42 -3.36
N CYS A 181 -9.67 3.73 -2.95
CA CYS A 181 -9.42 4.58 -1.78
C CYS A 181 -8.36 5.67 -2.05
N PRO A 182 -8.43 6.82 -1.35
CA PRO A 182 -7.96 8.09 -1.92
C PRO A 182 -6.45 8.37 -1.78
N THR A 183 -5.75 7.67 -0.87
CA THR A 183 -4.40 8.03 -0.42
C THR A 183 -3.59 6.78 -0.07
N ASP A 184 -2.32 6.73 -0.42
CA ASP A 184 -1.50 5.51 -0.28
C ASP A 184 -1.42 5.06 1.21
N GLY A 185 -1.65 3.77 1.47
CA GLY A 185 -1.86 3.24 2.83
C GLY A 185 -3.31 3.22 3.31
N CYS A 186 -4.28 3.65 2.50
CA CYS A 186 -5.71 3.64 2.86
C CYS A 186 -6.27 2.22 3.10
N VAL A 187 -5.70 1.20 2.45
CA VAL A 187 -6.08 -0.21 2.62
C VAL A 187 -4.81 -1.06 2.70
N TYR A 188 -4.89 -2.23 3.33
CA TYR A 188 -3.91 -3.29 3.09
C TYR A 188 -4.61 -4.41 2.33
N LEU A 189 -4.24 -4.59 1.07
CA LEU A 189 -4.81 -5.59 0.18
C LEU A 189 -3.70 -6.62 -0.12
N PRO A 190 -3.77 -7.84 0.45
CA PRO A 190 -2.68 -8.80 0.34
C PRO A 190 -2.59 -9.41 -1.06
N GLN A 191 -1.39 -9.88 -1.41
CA GLN A 191 -1.19 -10.76 -2.57
C GLN A 191 -2.14 -11.97 -2.48
N GLY A 192 -2.82 -12.30 -3.58
CA GLY A 192 -3.83 -13.37 -3.61
C GLY A 192 -5.26 -12.95 -3.21
N GLU A 193 -5.50 -11.70 -2.79
CA GLU A 193 -6.87 -11.21 -2.55
C GLU A 193 -7.66 -11.10 -3.86
N THR A 194 -8.93 -11.50 -3.84
CA THR A 194 -9.81 -11.50 -5.02
C THR A 194 -10.24 -10.09 -5.39
N LEU A 195 -9.79 -9.61 -6.55
CA LEU A 195 -10.14 -8.30 -7.11
C LEU A 195 -11.50 -8.29 -7.82
N GLY A 196 -11.94 -9.45 -8.30
CA GLY A 196 -13.16 -9.64 -9.09
C GLY A 196 -13.05 -10.86 -9.99
N ILE A 197 -13.73 -10.83 -11.13
CA ILE A 197 -13.77 -11.91 -12.13
C ILE A 197 -13.40 -11.30 -13.49
N SER A 198 -12.62 -12.02 -14.31
CA SER A 198 -12.31 -11.64 -15.70
C SER A 198 -13.55 -11.59 -16.59
N GLY A 199 -13.43 -11.06 -17.80
CA GLY A 199 -14.57 -10.84 -18.69
C GLY A 199 -14.16 -10.45 -20.09
N ASN A 200 -15.05 -9.74 -20.79
CA ASN A 200 -14.84 -9.27 -22.16
C ASN A 200 -15.32 -7.82 -22.35
N THR A 201 -15.11 -6.97 -21.34
CA THR A 201 -15.55 -5.56 -21.38
C THR A 201 -14.46 -4.65 -21.97
N GLY A 202 -14.83 -3.49 -22.51
CA GLY A 202 -13.89 -2.54 -23.10
C GLY A 202 -13.45 -2.97 -24.50
N ASN A 203 -12.23 -2.59 -24.88
CA ASN A 203 -11.63 -2.94 -26.17
C ASN A 203 -11.11 -4.39 -26.16
N SER A 204 -12.03 -5.36 -26.10
CA SER A 204 -11.73 -6.80 -25.97
C SER A 204 -12.48 -7.64 -27.01
N THR A 205 -11.78 -8.60 -27.61
CA THR A 205 -12.32 -9.51 -28.64
C THR A 205 -12.70 -10.90 -28.12
N GLY A 206 -12.21 -11.29 -26.93
CA GLY A 206 -12.60 -12.54 -26.28
C GLY A 206 -12.23 -12.56 -24.77
N PRO A 207 -12.87 -13.41 -23.95
CA PRO A 207 -12.77 -13.29 -22.49
C PRO A 207 -11.38 -13.60 -21.90
N HIS A 208 -10.73 -12.59 -21.30
CA HIS A 208 -9.35 -12.64 -20.80
C HIS A 208 -9.13 -11.67 -19.62
N VAL A 209 -7.89 -11.55 -19.13
CA VAL A 209 -7.43 -10.41 -18.30
C VAL A 209 -6.23 -9.75 -18.94
N HIS A 210 -6.26 -8.42 -19.05
CA HIS A 210 -5.10 -7.60 -19.40
C HIS A 210 -4.34 -7.23 -18.12
N LEU A 211 -3.07 -7.63 -18.01
CA LEU A 211 -2.18 -7.23 -16.93
C LEU A 211 -1.16 -6.21 -17.44
N MET A 212 -1.32 -4.96 -17.03
CA MET A 212 -0.29 -3.93 -17.17
C MET A 212 0.50 -3.78 -15.87
N VAL A 213 1.80 -3.57 -16.00
CA VAL A 213 2.67 -3.15 -14.89
C VAL A 213 3.33 -1.83 -15.25
N VAL A 214 3.24 -0.85 -14.34
CA VAL A 214 3.83 0.49 -14.50
C VAL A 214 4.86 0.71 -13.41
N ALA A 215 6.08 1.05 -13.82
CA ALA A 215 7.19 1.34 -12.91
C ALA A 215 7.05 2.73 -12.25
N PRO A 216 7.79 3.01 -11.14
CA PRO A 216 7.68 4.30 -10.42
C PRO A 216 8.02 5.55 -11.25
N ASN A 217 8.63 5.38 -12.44
CA ASN A 217 8.89 6.44 -13.42
C ASN A 217 7.63 6.80 -14.28
N GLY A 218 6.50 6.13 -14.07
CA GLY A 218 5.26 6.32 -14.83
C GLY A 218 5.26 5.69 -16.22
N LYS A 219 6.08 4.65 -16.46
CA LYS A 219 6.16 3.93 -17.73
C LYS A 219 5.66 2.48 -17.62
N PRO A 220 4.89 1.98 -18.60
CA PRO A 220 4.65 0.55 -18.75
C PRO A 220 5.96 -0.21 -18.94
N VAL A 221 6.05 -1.41 -18.36
CA VAL A 221 7.21 -2.29 -18.37
C VAL A 221 6.78 -3.75 -18.50
N ASP A 222 7.59 -4.59 -19.14
CA ASP A 222 7.32 -6.04 -19.14
C ASP A 222 7.70 -6.63 -17.77
N PRO A 223 6.79 -7.27 -17.01
CA PRO A 223 7.14 -8.00 -15.80
C PRO A 223 8.04 -9.22 -16.03
N TYR A 224 8.21 -9.70 -17.26
CA TYR A 224 9.23 -10.68 -17.63
C TYR A 224 10.65 -10.07 -17.74
N GLY A 225 10.79 -8.74 -17.76
CA GLY A 225 12.08 -8.05 -17.88
C GLY A 225 12.62 -8.06 -19.32
N TRP A 226 13.94 -8.20 -19.48
CA TRP A 226 14.59 -8.37 -20.78
C TRP A 226 15.61 -9.51 -20.73
N GLY A 227 15.32 -10.58 -21.46
CA GLY A 227 16.20 -11.75 -21.68
C GLY A 227 16.82 -11.80 -23.08
N GLY A 228 16.53 -10.83 -23.96
CA GLY A 228 17.07 -10.78 -25.31
C GLY A 228 18.56 -10.44 -25.38
N SER A 229 19.21 -10.85 -26.47
CA SER A 229 20.64 -10.56 -26.67
C SER A 229 20.87 -9.11 -27.10
N GLY A 230 21.58 -8.34 -26.27
CA GLY A 230 21.88 -6.93 -26.51
C GLY A 230 21.09 -5.99 -25.60
N ALA A 231 21.08 -4.69 -25.93
CA ALA A 231 20.30 -3.71 -25.18
C ALA A 231 18.80 -3.85 -25.46
N ASP A 232 17.97 -3.62 -24.45
CA ASP A 232 16.51 -3.61 -24.58
C ASP A 232 16.08 -2.48 -25.54
N PRO A 233 15.32 -2.78 -26.62
CA PRO A 233 14.74 -1.77 -27.50
C PRO A 233 13.73 -0.84 -26.81
N TRP A 234 13.19 -1.22 -25.64
CA TRP A 234 12.36 -0.37 -24.79
C TRP A 234 13.22 0.28 -23.68
N PRO A 235 13.72 1.52 -23.87
CA PRO A 235 14.68 2.15 -22.95
C PRO A 235 14.10 2.56 -21.59
N TYR A 236 12.83 2.23 -21.33
CA TYR A 236 12.13 2.49 -20.07
C TYR A 236 11.83 1.22 -19.27
N ASN A 237 12.17 0.04 -19.79
CA ASN A 237 11.94 -1.24 -19.12
C ASN A 237 12.85 -1.42 -17.89
N GLN A 238 12.55 -2.43 -17.05
CA GLN A 238 13.58 -3.04 -16.21
C GLN A 238 14.18 -4.28 -16.90
N PRO A 239 15.50 -4.53 -16.82
CA PRO A 239 16.08 -5.78 -17.29
C PRO A 239 15.62 -7.00 -16.47
N GLU A 240 15.39 -6.84 -15.17
CA GLU A 240 15.02 -7.91 -14.26
C GLU A 240 13.54 -8.32 -14.39
N SER A 241 13.25 -9.62 -14.30
CA SER A 241 11.86 -10.07 -14.16
C SER A 241 11.31 -9.71 -12.77
N LEU A 242 10.09 -9.19 -12.74
CA LEU A 242 9.36 -8.85 -11.53
C LEU A 242 8.61 -10.05 -10.91
N TRP A 243 8.56 -11.20 -11.58
CA TRP A 243 7.85 -12.39 -11.10
C TRP A 243 8.65 -13.15 -10.03
N VAL A 244 8.09 -13.30 -8.82
CA VAL A 244 8.60 -14.28 -7.85
C VAL A 244 8.25 -15.70 -8.28
N MET A 245 7.07 -15.85 -8.89
CA MET A 245 6.56 -17.11 -9.41
C MET A 245 6.24 -16.90 -10.88
N TYR A 246 7.20 -17.26 -11.73
CA TYR A 246 7.23 -16.96 -13.16
C TYR A 246 6.15 -17.73 -13.93
N PRO A 247 5.22 -17.05 -14.63
CA PRO A 247 4.33 -17.70 -15.57
C PRO A 247 5.13 -18.21 -16.77
N PRO A 248 5.09 -19.53 -17.08
CA PRO A 248 5.75 -20.06 -18.25
C PRO A 248 5.12 -19.44 -19.50
N LEU A 249 5.92 -18.64 -20.22
CA LEU A 249 5.57 -18.12 -21.53
C LEU A 249 5.28 -19.26 -22.49
N VAL A 250 4.18 -19.14 -23.23
CA VAL A 250 3.86 -20.08 -24.31
C VAL A 250 3.30 -19.35 -25.52
N TYR A 251 3.98 -19.53 -26.65
CA TYR A 251 3.71 -18.81 -27.88
C TYR A 251 2.50 -19.41 -28.61
N TYR A 252 1.34 -18.81 -28.31
CA TYR A 252 0.01 -19.06 -28.88
C TYR A 252 -0.62 -20.44 -28.60
N GLY A 253 -1.91 -20.45 -28.26
CA GLY A 253 -2.80 -21.62 -28.23
C GLY A 253 -2.57 -22.66 -27.12
N ILE A 254 -1.38 -22.72 -26.51
CA ILE A 254 -1.07 -23.66 -25.42
C ILE A 254 -1.48 -23.05 -24.08
N ARG A 255 -2.23 -23.81 -23.28
CA ARG A 255 -2.54 -23.47 -21.89
C ARG A 255 -1.49 -24.04 -20.96
N ALA A 256 -0.84 -23.20 -20.15
CA ALA A 256 0.08 -23.62 -19.11
C ALA A 256 -0.42 -23.19 -17.72
N LEU A 257 0.11 -23.81 -16.68
CA LEU A 257 -0.09 -23.35 -15.31
C LEU A 257 0.75 -22.07 -15.10
N PRO A 258 0.12 -20.93 -14.78
CA PRO A 258 0.81 -19.64 -14.72
C PRO A 258 1.71 -19.53 -13.48
N SER A 259 1.68 -20.53 -12.59
CA SER A 259 2.47 -20.63 -11.37
C SER A 259 3.56 -21.72 -11.49
N GLY A 260 3.87 -22.15 -12.72
CA GLY A 260 4.70 -23.32 -12.95
C GLY A 260 3.98 -24.61 -12.51
N ASN A 261 4.70 -25.59 -11.96
CA ASN A 261 4.17 -26.94 -11.74
C ASN A 261 3.05 -27.07 -10.67
N THR A 262 2.65 -25.98 -10.01
CA THR A 262 1.58 -25.95 -9.01
C THR A 262 0.49 -25.00 -9.47
N ALA A 263 -0.78 -25.39 -9.43
CA ALA A 263 -1.88 -24.47 -9.69
C ALA A 263 -2.18 -23.61 -8.45
N LEU A 264 -2.47 -22.32 -8.64
CA LEU A 264 -3.21 -21.55 -7.63
C LEU A 264 -4.66 -22.06 -7.56
N ASP A 265 -5.15 -22.27 -6.34
CA ASP A 265 -6.51 -22.74 -6.06
C ASP A 265 -7.57 -21.70 -6.45
N TYR A 266 -8.72 -22.17 -6.90
CA TYR A 266 -9.93 -21.34 -7.03
C TYR A 266 -10.47 -20.97 -5.63
N PRO A 267 -11.18 -19.83 -5.49
CA PRO A 267 -11.95 -19.57 -4.29
C PRO A 267 -12.98 -20.68 -4.09
N PRO A 268 -13.29 -21.09 -2.84
CA PRO A 268 -14.38 -22.00 -2.59
C PRO A 268 -15.71 -21.41 -3.08
N ALA A 269 -16.60 -22.26 -3.56
CA ALA A 269 -17.96 -21.88 -3.92
C ALA A 269 -18.68 -21.18 -2.75
N ALA A 270 -19.64 -20.30 -3.06
CA ALA A 270 -20.32 -19.45 -2.08
C ALA A 270 -20.79 -20.26 -0.86
N ALA A 271 -20.14 -20.05 0.28
CA ALA A 271 -20.35 -20.85 1.49
C ALA A 271 -21.74 -20.62 2.09
N ALA A 272 -22.11 -21.45 3.07
CA ALA A 272 -23.29 -21.18 3.89
C ALA A 272 -23.11 -19.86 4.65
N GLY A 273 -24.18 -19.08 4.72
CA GLY A 273 -24.19 -17.75 5.34
C GLY A 273 -25.62 -17.26 5.52
N ILE A 274 -25.78 -16.02 5.99
CA ILE A 274 -27.09 -15.38 6.09
C ILE A 274 -27.58 -15.13 4.66
N LEU A 275 -28.67 -15.79 4.27
CA LEU A 275 -29.32 -15.61 2.98
C LEU A 275 -30.48 -14.62 3.14
N VAL A 276 -30.51 -13.61 2.28
CA VAL A 276 -31.62 -12.67 2.12
C VAL A 276 -32.03 -12.72 0.66
N ASP A 277 -33.32 -12.84 0.40
CA ASP A 277 -33.91 -13.27 -0.87
C ASP A 277 -35.04 -12.30 -1.22
N ASP A 278 -35.29 -11.99 -2.50
CA ASP A 278 -36.27 -10.97 -2.90
C ASP A 278 -37.73 -11.30 -2.52
N SER A 279 -38.04 -12.58 -2.29
CA SER A 279 -39.33 -13.02 -1.75
C SER A 279 -39.39 -12.98 -0.20
N SER A 280 -38.27 -12.69 0.46
CA SER A 280 -38.14 -12.74 1.93
C SER A 280 -38.41 -11.39 2.60
N ALA A 281 -38.84 -11.42 3.86
CA ALA A 281 -39.06 -10.22 4.68
C ALA A 281 -37.79 -9.39 4.98
N GLY A 282 -36.61 -9.83 4.54
CA GLY A 282 -35.37 -9.04 4.57
C GLY A 282 -35.13 -8.23 3.30
N PHE A 283 -35.93 -8.39 2.25
CA PHE A 283 -35.89 -7.54 1.06
C PHE A 283 -36.91 -6.40 1.18
N VAL A 284 -36.48 -5.18 0.85
CA VAL A 284 -37.29 -3.97 0.89
C VAL A 284 -37.21 -3.27 -0.45
N GLN A 285 -38.36 -3.00 -1.07
CA GLN A 285 -38.46 -2.21 -2.29
C GLN A 285 -38.70 -0.73 -1.95
N SER A 286 -38.25 0.19 -2.81
CA SER A 286 -38.57 1.62 -2.68
C SER A 286 -38.70 2.29 -4.06
N PRO A 287 -39.91 2.74 -4.46
CA PRO A 287 -41.20 2.55 -3.78
C PRO A 287 -41.61 1.08 -3.64
N ASP A 288 -42.62 0.81 -2.81
CA ASP A 288 -43.21 -0.53 -2.69
C ASP A 288 -43.68 -1.04 -4.06
N GLN A 289 -43.42 -2.32 -4.36
CA GLN A 289 -43.81 -3.00 -5.62
C GLN A 289 -43.33 -2.28 -6.90
N CYS A 290 -42.16 -1.65 -6.87
CA CYS A 290 -41.57 -1.00 -8.05
C CYS A 290 -40.82 -1.97 -8.98
N TRP A 291 -40.46 -3.17 -8.49
CA TRP A 291 -39.91 -4.27 -9.29
C TRP A 291 -41.05 -5.16 -9.83
N ASN A 292 -40.77 -5.91 -10.90
CA ASN A 292 -41.68 -6.86 -11.52
C ASN A 292 -41.25 -8.28 -11.14
N ASP A 293 -42.09 -9.03 -10.46
CA ASP A 293 -41.73 -10.35 -9.94
C ASP A 293 -42.19 -11.47 -10.89
N ILE A 294 -41.33 -12.46 -11.14
CA ILE A 294 -41.64 -13.62 -11.99
C ILE A 294 -41.11 -14.94 -11.43
N ASN A 295 -41.95 -15.98 -11.50
CA ASN A 295 -41.50 -17.36 -11.37
C ASN A 295 -40.69 -17.76 -12.62
N VAL A 296 -39.56 -18.43 -12.41
CA VAL A 296 -38.61 -18.87 -13.44
C VAL A 296 -38.36 -20.39 -13.38
N SER A 297 -37.59 -20.93 -14.32
CA SER A 297 -37.30 -22.38 -14.33
C SER A 297 -36.34 -22.77 -13.20
N ALA A 298 -36.36 -24.05 -12.83
CA ALA A 298 -35.55 -24.61 -11.75
C ALA A 298 -34.07 -24.18 -11.83
N GLY A 299 -33.58 -23.48 -10.81
CA GLY A 299 -32.21 -23.02 -10.70
C GLY A 299 -31.86 -21.73 -11.46
N GLN A 300 -32.78 -21.12 -12.23
CA GLN A 300 -32.54 -19.84 -12.88
C GLN A 300 -32.42 -18.67 -11.87
N ALA A 301 -33.05 -18.79 -10.71
CA ALA A 301 -32.95 -17.84 -9.60
C ALA A 301 -32.86 -18.58 -8.25
N GLN A 302 -32.55 -17.89 -7.13
CA GLN A 302 -32.81 -18.45 -5.80
C GLN A 302 -34.33 -18.67 -5.64
N ASN A 303 -34.73 -19.74 -4.94
CA ASN A 303 -36.13 -20.19 -4.76
C ASN A 303 -36.98 -20.45 -6.04
N ASN A 304 -36.50 -20.04 -7.23
CA ASN A 304 -37.15 -20.00 -8.55
C ASN A 304 -38.16 -18.85 -8.76
N ASN A 305 -38.06 -17.78 -7.98
CA ASN A 305 -38.67 -16.46 -8.24
C ASN A 305 -37.57 -15.42 -8.47
N MET A 306 -37.86 -14.32 -9.15
CA MET A 306 -36.97 -13.16 -9.20
C MET A 306 -37.71 -11.84 -9.49
N SER A 307 -37.18 -10.73 -8.98
CA SER A 307 -37.56 -9.35 -9.30
C SER A 307 -36.77 -8.79 -10.51
N TYR A 308 -37.38 -8.02 -11.41
CA TYR A 308 -36.66 -7.24 -12.43
C TYR A 308 -37.30 -5.88 -12.73
N SER A 309 -36.51 -4.95 -13.29
CA SER A 309 -36.98 -3.63 -13.71
C SER A 309 -36.39 -3.23 -15.06
N LYS A 310 -36.95 -2.18 -15.68
CA LYS A 310 -36.28 -1.52 -16.81
C LYS A 310 -35.22 -0.55 -16.28
N PRO A 311 -33.97 -0.63 -16.79
CA PRO A 311 -32.88 0.23 -16.36
C PRO A 311 -33.05 1.66 -16.92
N ARG A 312 -32.33 2.62 -16.33
CA ARG A 312 -32.31 4.02 -16.77
C ARG A 312 -30.98 4.70 -16.45
N LEU A 313 -30.66 5.78 -17.17
CA LEU A 313 -29.43 6.57 -16.93
C LEU A 313 -29.61 7.70 -15.90
N THR A 314 -30.85 8.18 -15.75
CA THR A 314 -31.21 9.21 -14.78
C THR A 314 -31.35 8.64 -13.37
N ALA A 315 -31.57 9.50 -12.37
CA ALA A 315 -31.75 9.08 -10.97
C ALA A 315 -32.77 7.93 -10.84
N PRO A 316 -32.53 6.93 -9.97
CA PRO A 316 -33.36 5.72 -9.92
C PRO A 316 -34.80 6.05 -9.52
N THR A 317 -35.75 5.33 -10.14
CA THR A 317 -37.17 5.33 -9.75
C THR A 317 -37.53 4.09 -8.93
N CYS A 318 -36.65 3.10 -8.89
CA CYS A 318 -36.87 1.85 -8.19
C CYS A 318 -35.58 1.35 -7.55
N THR A 319 -35.68 0.90 -6.31
CA THR A 319 -34.59 0.45 -5.44
C THR A 319 -35.00 -0.85 -4.77
N GLY A 320 -34.07 -1.80 -4.64
CA GLY A 320 -34.24 -3.03 -3.87
C GLY A 320 -33.08 -3.16 -2.88
N GLN A 321 -33.39 -3.38 -1.61
CA GLN A 321 -32.41 -3.51 -0.52
C GLN A 321 -32.56 -4.87 0.17
N TRP A 322 -31.51 -5.69 0.14
CA TRP A 322 -31.39 -6.90 0.95
C TRP A 322 -30.74 -6.51 2.29
N GLN A 323 -31.55 -6.39 3.34
CA GLN A 323 -31.14 -5.94 4.67
C GLN A 323 -30.27 -6.99 5.37
N PHE A 324 -29.11 -6.59 5.87
CA PHE A 324 -28.34 -7.40 6.79
C PHE A 324 -29.08 -7.47 8.15
N PRO A 325 -29.41 -8.65 8.69
CA PRO A 325 -30.33 -8.74 9.83
C PRO A 325 -29.75 -8.11 11.10
N GLN A 326 -30.45 -7.11 11.65
CA GLN A 326 -30.07 -6.46 12.91
C GLN A 326 -30.02 -7.48 14.06
N GLY A 327 -28.98 -7.40 14.90
CA GLY A 327 -28.65 -8.39 15.93
C GLY A 327 -27.72 -9.52 15.43
N SER A 328 -27.32 -9.51 14.15
CA SER A 328 -26.23 -10.38 13.66
C SER A 328 -24.90 -10.05 14.34
N ALA A 329 -23.98 -11.03 14.37
CA ALA A 329 -22.67 -10.83 14.98
C ALA A 329 -21.81 -9.84 14.17
N PRO A 330 -21.20 -8.82 14.80
CA PRO A 330 -20.30 -7.90 14.10
C PRO A 330 -19.05 -8.63 13.59
N GLY A 331 -18.55 -8.23 12.44
CA GLY A 331 -17.33 -8.81 11.86
C GLY A 331 -17.14 -8.53 10.38
N LEU A 332 -16.15 -9.18 9.79
CA LEU A 332 -15.88 -9.14 8.36
C LEU A 332 -16.73 -10.19 7.65
N TYR A 333 -17.52 -9.79 6.66
CA TYR A 333 -18.33 -10.71 5.86
C TYR A 333 -17.90 -10.67 4.39
N ALA A 334 -17.77 -11.84 3.78
CA ALA A 334 -17.80 -11.95 2.32
C ALA A 334 -19.25 -11.81 1.85
N VAL A 335 -19.50 -10.87 0.96
CA VAL A 335 -20.80 -10.67 0.32
C VAL A 335 -20.80 -11.42 -1.01
N TYR A 336 -21.86 -12.19 -1.25
CA TYR A 336 -22.16 -12.78 -2.54
C TYR A 336 -23.52 -12.27 -3.02
N ILE A 337 -23.62 -11.95 -4.30
CA ILE A 337 -24.84 -11.48 -4.96
C ILE A 337 -25.23 -12.54 -5.98
N ARG A 338 -26.48 -12.99 -5.92
CA ARG A 338 -27.06 -13.89 -6.90
C ARG A 338 -27.54 -13.06 -8.09
N ILE A 339 -27.01 -13.36 -9.27
CA ILE A 339 -27.52 -12.83 -10.54
C ILE A 339 -28.45 -13.88 -11.15
N PRO A 340 -29.71 -13.55 -11.44
CA PRO A 340 -30.65 -14.50 -12.02
C PRO A 340 -30.40 -14.69 -13.51
N ALA A 341 -30.63 -15.91 -14.01
CA ALA A 341 -30.27 -16.34 -15.36
C ALA A 341 -31.19 -15.84 -16.49
N VAL A 342 -32.11 -14.92 -16.18
CA VAL A 342 -33.02 -14.24 -17.11
C VAL A 342 -33.28 -12.82 -16.62
N ARG A 343 -33.67 -11.91 -17.51
CA ARG A 343 -34.03 -10.50 -17.22
C ARG A 343 -32.94 -9.65 -16.53
N ALA A 344 -31.70 -10.15 -16.46
CA ALA A 344 -30.53 -9.47 -15.91
C ALA A 344 -29.49 -9.27 -17.04
N THR A 345 -29.75 -8.31 -17.94
CA THR A 345 -28.99 -8.12 -19.19
C THR A 345 -28.17 -6.84 -19.23
N THR A 346 -28.22 -6.03 -18.17
CA THR A 346 -27.37 -4.84 -18.02
C THR A 346 -25.90 -5.18 -17.78
N ALA A 347 -24.99 -4.47 -18.45
CA ALA A 347 -23.55 -4.55 -18.22
C ALA A 347 -23.06 -3.53 -17.15
N GLY A 348 -23.88 -2.52 -16.86
CA GLY A 348 -23.58 -1.39 -15.96
C GLY A 348 -24.32 -1.40 -14.62
N ALA A 349 -24.72 -2.56 -14.07
CA ALA A 349 -25.51 -2.62 -12.84
C ALA A 349 -24.73 -2.12 -11.62
N ILE A 350 -25.19 -1.02 -11.02
CA ILE A 350 -24.57 -0.40 -9.85
C ILE A 350 -25.17 -0.99 -8.56
N TYR A 351 -24.35 -1.68 -7.77
CA TYR A 351 -24.71 -2.09 -6.42
C TYR A 351 -24.05 -1.15 -5.40
N SER A 352 -24.79 -0.79 -4.35
CA SER A 352 -24.25 -0.08 -3.18
C SER A 352 -24.29 -1.00 -1.96
N ILE A 353 -23.22 -1.03 -1.17
CA ILE A 353 -23.11 -1.85 0.05
C ILE A 353 -23.03 -0.88 1.24
N GLN A 354 -24.05 -0.91 2.09
CA GLN A 354 -24.10 -0.13 3.32
C GLN A 354 -23.66 -1.00 4.49
N HIS A 355 -22.57 -0.63 5.18
CA HIS A 355 -21.99 -1.42 6.27
C HIS A 355 -21.20 -0.53 7.25
N ALA A 356 -21.34 -0.73 8.56
CA ALA A 356 -20.68 0.01 9.64
C ALA A 356 -20.68 1.55 9.47
N GLY A 357 -21.77 2.11 8.93
CA GLY A 357 -21.92 3.54 8.63
C GLY A 357 -21.23 4.04 7.34
N LEU A 358 -20.56 3.16 6.58
CA LEU A 358 -19.96 3.45 5.27
C LEU A 358 -20.89 3.01 4.12
N THR A 359 -20.68 3.60 2.94
CA THR A 359 -21.38 3.23 1.71
C THR A 359 -20.37 3.00 0.58
N ASP A 360 -20.14 1.74 0.25
CA ASP A 360 -19.26 1.31 -0.85
C ASP A 360 -20.08 1.01 -2.12
N ARG A 361 -19.43 0.96 -3.30
CA ARG A 361 -20.09 0.70 -4.59
C ARG A 361 -19.28 -0.19 -5.51
N ILE A 362 -19.95 -1.19 -6.09
CA ILE A 362 -19.39 -2.05 -7.14
C ILE A 362 -20.25 -1.99 -8.40
N VAL A 363 -19.65 -2.40 -9.52
CA VAL A 363 -20.37 -2.63 -10.77
C VAL A 363 -20.21 -4.09 -11.15
N ILE A 364 -21.32 -4.69 -11.58
CA ILE A 364 -21.40 -6.07 -12.06
C ILE A 364 -22.01 -6.02 -13.46
N ASN A 365 -21.31 -6.59 -14.45
CA ASN A 365 -21.95 -6.92 -15.71
C ASN A 365 -22.85 -8.15 -15.48
N GLN A 366 -24.18 -7.97 -15.47
CA GLN A 366 -25.14 -9.05 -15.24
C GLN A 366 -25.28 -9.97 -16.45
N GLU A 367 -25.13 -9.43 -17.67
CA GLU A 367 -25.30 -10.15 -18.95
C GLU A 367 -24.48 -11.46 -19.03
N VAL A 368 -23.37 -11.53 -18.30
CA VAL A 368 -22.42 -12.66 -18.30
C VAL A 368 -22.56 -13.60 -17.08
N PHE A 369 -23.66 -13.51 -16.32
CA PHE A 369 -23.94 -14.39 -15.18
C PHE A 369 -25.37 -14.98 -15.20
N PRO A 370 -25.54 -16.28 -14.90
CA PRO A 370 -24.51 -17.30 -14.71
C PRO A 370 -23.77 -17.62 -16.03
N ASN A 371 -22.53 -18.11 -15.92
CA ASN A 371 -21.75 -18.56 -17.07
C ASN A 371 -21.27 -20.01 -16.93
N SER A 372 -20.97 -20.62 -18.07
CA SER A 372 -20.46 -22.00 -18.18
C SER A 372 -19.04 -22.19 -17.64
N SER A 373 -18.34 -21.12 -17.28
CA SER A 373 -16.91 -21.15 -16.92
C SER A 373 -16.70 -21.36 -15.41
N TYR A 374 -17.14 -20.41 -14.58
CA TYR A 374 -16.92 -20.42 -13.13
C TYR A 374 -18.22 -20.23 -12.34
N VAL A 375 -18.93 -19.12 -12.55
CA VAL A 375 -20.17 -18.78 -11.81
C VAL A 375 -21.38 -19.45 -12.48
N LYS A 376 -21.45 -20.77 -12.34
CA LYS A 376 -22.48 -21.62 -12.97
C LYS A 376 -23.85 -21.53 -12.31
N ASP A 377 -23.89 -21.06 -11.07
CA ASP A 377 -25.07 -20.94 -10.21
C ASP A 377 -25.41 -19.47 -9.89
N GLY A 378 -24.85 -18.52 -10.63
CA GLY A 378 -25.17 -17.08 -10.48
C GLY A 378 -24.64 -16.42 -9.20
N TRP A 379 -23.99 -17.14 -8.29
CA TRP A 379 -23.46 -16.55 -7.04
C TRP A 379 -22.13 -15.82 -7.28
N VAL A 380 -22.22 -14.55 -7.68
CA VAL A 380 -21.09 -13.64 -7.87
C VAL A 380 -20.53 -13.19 -6.52
N TYR A 381 -19.21 -13.23 -6.36
CA TYR A 381 -18.51 -12.67 -5.19
C TYR A 381 -18.39 -11.15 -5.34
N ALA A 382 -18.90 -10.41 -4.35
CA ALA A 382 -19.02 -8.95 -4.37
C ALA A 382 -17.95 -8.22 -3.53
N GLY A 383 -17.20 -8.93 -2.68
CA GLY A 383 -16.13 -8.36 -1.85
C GLY A 383 -16.24 -8.71 -0.37
N LYS A 384 -15.38 -8.08 0.45
CA LYS A 384 -15.37 -8.20 1.92
C LYS A 384 -15.70 -6.86 2.56
N TYR A 385 -16.70 -6.85 3.42
CA TYR A 385 -17.21 -5.65 4.08
C TYR A 385 -17.38 -5.91 5.58
N ASN A 386 -17.10 -4.90 6.41
CA ASN A 386 -17.25 -5.01 7.86
C ASN A 386 -18.65 -4.57 8.28
N PHE A 387 -19.46 -5.51 8.75
CA PHE A 387 -20.80 -5.24 9.28
C PHE A 387 -20.77 -5.15 10.81
N ASP A 388 -21.56 -4.24 11.38
CA ASP A 388 -21.70 -4.07 12.84
C ASP A 388 -22.95 -4.74 13.42
N GLY A 389 -23.94 -5.10 12.60
CA GLY A 389 -25.18 -5.77 13.02
C GLY A 389 -26.12 -4.89 13.86
N VAL A 390 -25.87 -3.58 13.97
CA VAL A 390 -26.60 -2.65 14.83
C VAL A 390 -27.14 -1.45 14.04
N SER A 391 -26.36 -0.95 13.08
CA SER A 391 -26.73 0.12 12.17
C SER A 391 -27.68 -0.37 11.07
N SER A 392 -28.13 0.53 10.18
CA SER A 392 -28.87 0.14 8.98
C SER A 392 -27.87 -0.29 7.92
N GLU A 393 -27.84 -1.59 7.63
CA GLU A 393 -26.84 -2.23 6.77
C GLU A 393 -27.54 -3.11 5.74
N PHE A 394 -27.12 -3.02 4.48
CA PHE A 394 -27.78 -3.70 3.36
C PHE A 394 -26.90 -3.75 2.12
N VAL A 395 -27.22 -4.67 1.21
CA VAL A 395 -26.83 -4.54 -0.20
C VAL A 395 -28.02 -3.94 -0.95
N GLN A 396 -27.76 -2.96 -1.82
CA GLN A 396 -28.77 -2.26 -2.60
C GLN A 396 -28.48 -2.38 -4.09
N LEU A 397 -29.49 -2.75 -4.86
CA LEU A 397 -29.56 -2.53 -6.31
C LEU A 397 -30.56 -1.42 -6.61
N THR A 398 -30.35 -0.67 -7.68
CA THR A 398 -31.32 0.30 -8.19
C THR A 398 -31.55 0.06 -9.68
N ASN A 399 -32.62 0.62 -10.23
CA ASN A 399 -32.81 0.62 -11.67
C ASN A 399 -31.96 1.67 -12.42
N GLN A 400 -30.99 2.33 -11.77
CA GLN A 400 -29.99 3.15 -12.47
C GLN A 400 -28.83 2.26 -12.97
N THR A 401 -28.42 2.48 -14.22
CA THR A 401 -27.32 1.76 -14.88
C THR A 401 -26.25 2.70 -15.45
N GLN A 402 -25.09 2.13 -15.80
CA GLN A 402 -24.01 2.73 -16.60
C GLN A 402 -24.03 2.30 -18.08
N ASP A 403 -25.02 1.51 -18.53
CA ASP A 403 -25.13 1.07 -19.94
C ASP A 403 -25.22 2.23 -20.95
N GLU A 404 -24.83 1.97 -22.19
CA GLU A 404 -24.87 2.97 -23.27
C GLU A 404 -26.33 3.37 -23.60
N SER A 405 -26.58 4.67 -23.80
CA SER A 405 -27.94 5.23 -23.95
C SER A 405 -28.77 4.64 -25.11
N SER A 406 -28.09 4.09 -26.11
CA SER A 406 -28.67 3.37 -27.25
C SER A 406 -29.27 2.01 -26.86
N ALA A 407 -28.70 1.33 -25.86
CA ALA A 407 -29.06 -0.03 -25.47
C ALA A 407 -30.14 -0.08 -24.38
N VAL A 408 -30.12 0.86 -23.42
CA VAL A 408 -30.96 0.86 -22.18
C VAL A 408 -32.44 0.49 -22.38
N SER A 409 -33.05 0.87 -23.50
CA SER A 409 -34.47 0.59 -23.79
C SER A 409 -34.79 -0.90 -24.03
N THR A 410 -33.82 -1.69 -24.50
CA THR A 410 -33.97 -3.15 -24.71
C THR A 410 -33.57 -3.95 -23.47
N LEU A 411 -32.66 -3.41 -22.66
CA LEU A 411 -32.09 -4.08 -21.49
C LEU A 411 -33.05 -4.23 -20.32
N GLU A 412 -32.64 -5.04 -19.35
CA GLU A 412 -33.35 -5.36 -18.10
C GLU A 412 -32.31 -5.50 -16.97
N VAL A 413 -32.69 -5.06 -15.78
CA VAL A 413 -31.87 -5.19 -14.56
C VAL A 413 -32.57 -6.13 -13.58
N GLY A 414 -31.85 -7.17 -13.18
CA GLY A 414 -32.39 -8.27 -12.38
C GLY A 414 -31.93 -8.23 -10.93
N ALA A 415 -32.84 -8.58 -10.04
CA ALA A 415 -32.68 -8.75 -8.60
C ALA A 415 -33.07 -10.20 -8.26
N ASP A 416 -32.46 -10.76 -7.22
CA ASP A 416 -32.67 -12.15 -6.77
C ASP A 416 -32.33 -12.25 -5.27
N ALA A 417 -31.08 -12.59 -4.93
CA ALA A 417 -30.68 -12.83 -3.54
C ALA A 417 -29.27 -12.31 -3.21
N VAL A 418 -29.02 -12.11 -1.92
CA VAL A 418 -27.74 -11.71 -1.35
C VAL A 418 -27.40 -12.64 -0.20
N ARG A 419 -26.12 -13.04 -0.10
CA ARG A 419 -25.62 -13.90 0.96
C ARG A 419 -24.43 -13.27 1.67
N PHE A 420 -24.55 -13.14 2.98
CA PHE A 420 -23.51 -12.63 3.86
C PHE A 420 -22.84 -13.81 4.58
N VAL A 421 -21.59 -14.12 4.21
CA VAL A 421 -20.78 -15.20 4.80
C VAL A 421 -19.82 -14.59 5.82
N ASN A 422 -20.02 -14.90 7.11
CA ASN A 422 -19.18 -14.39 8.20
C ASN A 422 -17.77 -15.03 8.10
N LEU A 423 -16.72 -14.20 8.04
CA LEU A 423 -15.30 -14.61 7.98
C LEU A 423 -14.60 -14.53 9.35
N GLY A 424 -15.36 -14.25 10.41
CA GLY A 424 -14.90 -13.93 11.75
C GLY A 424 -14.90 -12.42 12.03
N LEU A 425 -14.47 -12.06 13.25
CA LEU A 425 -13.98 -10.71 13.49
C LEU A 425 -12.84 -10.40 12.51
N PRO A 426 -12.71 -9.17 12.00
CA PRO A 426 -11.58 -8.82 11.13
C PRO A 426 -10.27 -9.17 11.85
N THR A 427 -9.45 -10.03 11.23
CA THR A 427 -8.06 -10.18 11.63
C THR A 427 -7.45 -8.79 11.58
N PRO A 428 -6.90 -8.25 12.67
CA PRO A 428 -6.64 -6.82 12.78
C PRO A 428 -5.70 -6.37 11.65
N THR A 429 -6.23 -5.57 10.73
CA THR A 429 -5.47 -4.96 9.65
C THR A 429 -4.23 -4.31 10.26
N PRO A 430 -3.01 -4.59 9.78
CA PRO A 430 -1.81 -3.99 10.35
C PRO A 430 -2.01 -2.47 10.34
N PRO A 431 -1.91 -1.80 11.51
CA PRO A 431 -2.49 -0.47 11.68
C PRO A 431 -1.89 0.53 10.71
N GLN A 432 -2.74 1.40 10.15
CA GLN A 432 -2.29 2.48 9.27
C GLN A 432 -1.18 3.29 9.96
N PRO A 433 -0.17 3.79 9.21
CA PRO A 433 0.84 4.68 9.75
C PRO A 433 0.16 5.89 10.41
N VAL A 434 0.33 6.03 11.73
CA VAL A 434 -0.43 7.04 12.49
C VAL A 434 0.06 8.44 12.13
N THR A 435 -0.72 9.15 11.31
CA THR A 435 -0.45 10.56 10.97
C THR A 435 -0.52 11.39 12.24
N LEU A 436 0.64 11.77 12.77
CA LEU A 436 0.75 12.47 14.06
C LEU A 436 0.01 13.81 14.01
N THR A 437 -1.16 13.88 14.64
CA THR A 437 -1.85 15.14 14.88
C THR A 437 -0.97 16.01 15.78
N ALA A 438 -0.58 17.20 15.30
CA ALA A 438 0.34 18.08 16.00
C ALA A 438 -0.22 18.49 17.38
N THR A 439 0.35 17.94 18.45
CA THR A 439 -0.01 18.34 19.81
C THR A 439 0.58 19.72 20.09
N PHE A 440 -0.30 20.71 20.34
CA PHE A 440 0.10 22.08 20.65
C PHE A 440 1.08 22.11 21.83
N THR A 441 2.33 22.43 21.54
CA THR A 441 3.45 22.55 22.49
C THR A 441 3.63 24.03 22.83
N PRO A 442 3.83 24.42 24.11
CA PRO A 442 3.38 25.72 24.60
C PRO A 442 4.19 26.93 24.12
N THR A 443 3.51 28.08 24.09
CA THR A 443 4.05 29.39 23.70
C THR A 443 5.28 29.78 24.52
N PRO A 444 6.41 30.16 23.89
CA PRO A 444 7.55 30.73 24.62
C PRO A 444 7.22 32.15 25.10
N SER A 445 7.16 32.34 26.41
CA SER A 445 6.95 33.66 27.02
C SER A 445 8.15 34.59 26.77
N ARG A 446 7.90 35.89 26.59
CA ARG A 446 8.94 36.93 26.46
C ARG A 446 9.26 37.60 27.80
N THR A 447 10.37 38.35 27.78
CA THR A 447 11.08 39.00 28.88
C THR A 447 10.21 39.78 29.88
N ALA A 448 10.69 39.84 31.13
CA ALA A 448 9.99 40.36 32.30
C ALA A 448 9.78 41.89 32.35
N THR A 449 8.74 42.28 33.09
CA THR A 449 8.53 43.61 33.69
C THR A 449 8.19 43.42 35.18
N ILE A 450 8.64 44.33 36.05
CA ILE A 450 8.54 44.20 37.52
C ILE A 450 7.34 44.99 38.07
N THR A 451 6.49 44.35 38.89
CA THR A 451 5.55 45.03 39.81
C THR A 451 5.44 44.22 41.13
N ASN A 452 5.16 44.91 42.24
CA ASN A 452 5.35 44.39 43.61
C ASN A 452 4.17 43.57 44.21
N THR A 453 4.51 42.84 45.28
CA THR A 453 3.64 42.10 46.22
C THR A 453 2.56 42.97 46.89
N PRO A 454 1.47 42.38 47.43
CA PRO A 454 1.52 41.87 48.81
C PRO A 454 0.89 40.47 49.02
N THR A 455 1.00 39.99 50.26
CA THR A 455 0.82 38.60 50.70
C THR A 455 -0.44 38.45 51.58
N ILE A 456 -1.00 37.23 51.71
CA ILE A 456 -1.33 36.53 52.98
C ILE A 456 -2.28 35.33 52.75
N THR A 457 -1.90 34.19 53.33
CA THR A 457 -2.68 32.94 53.46
C THR A 457 -3.48 32.96 54.77
N ASN A 458 -4.55 32.18 54.90
CA ASN A 458 -4.83 31.52 56.18
C ASN A 458 -5.63 30.22 56.03
N THR A 459 -5.17 29.17 56.72
CA THR A 459 -5.87 27.90 56.95
C THR A 459 -6.70 28.02 58.25
N PRO A 460 -7.66 27.11 58.51
CA PRO A 460 -7.33 26.01 59.42
C PRO A 460 -8.00 24.66 59.06
N THR A 461 -7.60 23.57 59.73
CA THR A 461 -8.16 22.21 59.52
C THR A 461 -8.19 21.41 60.83
N ILE A 462 -9.36 21.33 61.49
CA ILE A 462 -9.66 20.52 62.70
C ILE A 462 -11.17 20.20 62.72
N THR A 463 -11.75 19.08 63.22
CA THR A 463 -11.40 17.63 63.21
C THR A 463 -12.64 16.81 63.65
N ARG A 464 -13.13 15.88 62.80
CA ARG A 464 -14.01 14.71 63.07
C ARG A 464 -15.43 14.87 63.67
N THR A 465 -16.35 14.12 63.05
CA THR A 465 -17.71 13.66 63.43
C THR A 465 -17.73 12.60 64.56
N PRO A 466 -18.89 12.11 65.09
CA PRO A 466 -20.33 12.41 64.78
C PRO A 466 -21.31 12.57 65.99
N THR A 467 -22.62 12.76 65.68
CA THR A 467 -23.82 12.18 66.36
C THR A 467 -24.81 13.10 67.13
N ALA A 468 -25.89 13.47 66.42
CA ALA A 468 -27.33 13.47 66.79
C ALA A 468 -27.96 14.23 68.01
N THR A 469 -29.15 14.80 67.72
CA THR A 469 -30.39 14.87 68.55
C THR A 469 -30.84 16.24 69.14
N ALA A 470 -32.12 16.57 68.84
CA ALA A 470 -33.08 17.46 69.52
C ALA A 470 -33.01 19.02 69.44
N THR A 471 -34.12 19.55 68.92
CA THR A 471 -34.88 20.79 69.21
C THR A 471 -35.11 21.07 70.73
N PRO A 472 -35.61 22.25 71.23
CA PRO A 472 -36.52 23.23 70.55
C PRO A 472 -36.44 24.76 70.89
N SER A 473 -37.25 25.55 70.15
CA SER A 473 -38.10 26.70 70.61
C SER A 473 -37.62 28.20 70.63
N ARG A 474 -38.52 29.08 70.12
CA ARG A 474 -38.83 30.50 70.50
C ARG A 474 -37.83 31.62 70.08
N THR A 475 -38.20 32.88 69.70
CA THR A 475 -39.50 33.58 69.45
C THR A 475 -39.33 34.96 68.73
N ARG A 476 -40.31 35.40 67.89
CA ARG A 476 -40.58 36.76 67.27
C ARG A 476 -39.61 37.30 66.17
N THR A 477 -39.98 37.92 65.02
CA THR A 477 -41.01 38.94 64.56
C THR A 477 -40.43 40.38 64.56
N PRO A 478 -40.61 41.28 63.54
CA PRO A 478 -41.64 41.39 62.46
C PRO A 478 -41.11 41.16 61.00
N THR A 479 -41.88 41.03 59.89
CA THR A 479 -43.13 41.67 59.34
C THR A 479 -42.82 43.01 58.62
N PRO A 480 -43.37 43.37 57.42
CA PRO A 480 -44.63 42.93 56.78
C PRO A 480 -44.54 42.33 55.35
N THR A 481 -45.59 41.77 54.72
CA THR A 481 -46.88 41.08 55.11
C THR A 481 -47.51 40.52 53.81
N PHE A 482 -48.60 39.74 53.93
CA PHE A 482 -49.61 39.36 52.89
C PHE A 482 -49.37 38.03 52.13
N THR A 483 -50.37 37.38 51.49
CA THR A 483 -51.76 36.94 51.86
C THR A 483 -52.44 36.42 50.57
N SER A 484 -53.18 35.31 50.46
CA SER A 484 -53.70 34.25 51.38
C SER A 484 -53.86 32.92 50.57
N THR A 485 -53.59 31.70 51.04
CA THR A 485 -54.17 30.86 52.13
C THR A 485 -55.46 30.10 51.75
N ILE A 486 -55.47 28.74 51.92
CA ILE A 486 -56.61 27.79 52.26
C ILE A 486 -56.23 26.33 51.84
N THR A 487 -56.68 25.16 52.39
CA THR A 487 -57.03 24.70 53.77
C THR A 487 -57.11 23.14 53.86
N ARG A 488 -56.39 22.51 54.81
CA ARG A 488 -56.59 21.18 55.51
C ARG A 488 -56.75 19.81 54.77
N THR A 489 -55.77 18.90 55.02
CA THR A 489 -55.81 17.64 55.85
C THR A 489 -57.18 16.95 56.13
N PRO A 490 -57.34 15.58 56.13
CA PRO A 490 -56.44 14.59 56.78
C PRO A 490 -56.27 13.14 56.21
N THR A 491 -55.54 12.30 56.97
CA THR A 491 -55.14 10.85 56.92
C THR A 491 -56.30 9.83 57.17
N PRO A 492 -56.14 8.46 57.25
CA PRO A 492 -54.97 7.53 57.07
C PRO A 492 -55.22 6.12 56.39
N THR A 493 -54.16 5.27 56.28
CA THR A 493 -54.14 3.77 56.52
C THR A 493 -53.89 2.75 55.36
N ARG A 494 -52.82 1.92 55.54
CA ARG A 494 -52.48 0.54 55.05
C ARG A 494 -52.32 0.11 53.56
N THR A 495 -51.31 -0.77 53.40
CA THR A 495 -50.90 -1.73 52.34
C THR A 495 -51.99 -2.76 51.94
N PRO A 496 -51.91 -3.54 50.81
CA PRO A 496 -50.68 -4.13 50.21
C PRO A 496 -50.58 -4.31 48.65
N THR A 497 -49.44 -4.92 48.23
CA THR A 497 -49.19 -5.70 46.98
C THR A 497 -48.45 -5.00 45.81
N LYS A 498 -47.73 -5.79 44.99
CA LYS A 498 -46.78 -5.39 43.93
C LYS A 498 -47.43 -5.22 42.53
N THR A 499 -46.91 -4.27 41.75
CA THR A 499 -46.82 -4.28 40.26
C THR A 499 -45.53 -3.52 39.84
N ASN A 500 -45.04 -3.70 38.60
CA ASN A 500 -43.71 -3.25 38.13
C ASN A 500 -43.72 -1.90 37.38
N THR A 501 -42.53 -1.29 37.25
CA THR A 501 -42.16 -0.25 36.25
C THR A 501 -42.75 1.15 36.56
N PRO A 502 -42.04 2.30 36.36
CA PRO A 502 -40.98 2.57 35.39
C PRO A 502 -39.57 2.87 35.93
N SER A 503 -38.62 2.94 34.98
CA SER A 503 -37.19 3.21 35.21
C SER A 503 -36.92 4.63 35.72
N ARG A 504 -35.80 4.80 36.44
CA ARG A 504 -35.27 6.11 36.80
C ARG A 504 -34.44 6.68 35.64
N THR A 505 -34.63 7.96 35.33
CA THR A 505 -33.73 8.73 34.46
C THR A 505 -32.28 8.60 34.95
N PRO A 506 -31.32 8.14 34.13
CA PRO A 506 -29.93 8.06 34.55
C PRO A 506 -29.33 9.44 34.82
N THR A 507 -28.63 9.58 35.95
CA THR A 507 -27.62 10.63 36.13
C THR A 507 -26.52 10.42 35.09
N PRO A 508 -25.97 11.48 34.45
CA PRO A 508 -24.88 11.31 33.48
C PRO A 508 -23.66 10.67 34.15
N SER A 509 -23.41 9.40 33.84
CA SER A 509 -22.19 8.71 34.26
C SER A 509 -20.99 9.36 33.58
N ARG A 510 -19.87 9.50 34.32
CA ARG A 510 -18.61 9.90 33.70
C ARG A 510 -18.19 8.85 32.67
N THR A 511 -17.86 9.30 31.47
CA THR A 511 -17.29 8.47 30.41
C THR A 511 -16.02 7.77 30.93
N PRO A 512 -15.82 6.46 30.66
CA PRO A 512 -14.55 5.82 30.91
C PRO A 512 -13.43 6.54 30.15
N LEU A 513 -12.33 6.86 30.83
CA LEU A 513 -11.13 7.33 30.16
C LEU A 513 -10.59 6.17 29.31
N PRO A 514 -10.29 6.34 28.01
CA PRO A 514 -9.81 5.25 27.18
C PRO A 514 -8.52 4.67 27.75
N THR A 515 -8.51 3.35 27.97
CA THR A 515 -7.28 2.63 28.32
C THR A 515 -6.35 2.70 27.11
N ALA A 516 -5.09 3.11 27.33
CA ALA A 516 -4.15 3.31 26.24
C ALA A 516 -3.97 2.02 25.44
N THR A 517 -4.27 2.06 24.14
CA THR A 517 -4.02 0.96 23.20
C THR A 517 -2.55 0.56 23.28
N PRO A 518 -2.21 -0.72 23.53
CA PRO A 518 -0.82 -1.14 23.55
C PRO A 518 -0.21 -0.89 22.17
N LEU A 519 0.85 -0.06 22.11
CA LEU A 519 1.53 0.23 20.86
C LEU A 519 2.17 -1.05 20.34
N TYR A 520 1.93 -1.43 19.09
CA TYR A 520 2.59 -2.58 18.49
C TYR A 520 3.89 -2.15 17.82
N VAL A 521 4.91 -2.99 17.94
CA VAL A 521 6.22 -2.83 17.31
C VAL A 521 6.53 -4.02 16.42
N LYS A 522 7.25 -3.77 15.32
CA LYS A 522 7.82 -4.83 14.49
C LYS A 522 9.15 -5.29 15.11
N ILE A 523 9.25 -6.57 15.43
CA ILE A 523 10.52 -7.22 15.77
C ILE A 523 10.94 -8.14 14.63
N LYS A 524 12.24 -8.34 14.45
CA LYS A 524 12.75 -9.38 13.56
C LYS A 524 12.80 -10.70 14.33
N VAL A 525 12.58 -11.81 13.64
CA VAL A 525 12.78 -13.15 14.20
C VAL A 525 13.70 -13.92 13.26
N TYR A 526 14.91 -14.19 13.74
CA TYR A 526 15.99 -14.77 12.95
C TYR A 526 15.89 -16.29 12.95
N PHE A 527 15.89 -16.89 11.76
CA PHE A 527 15.90 -18.33 11.50
C PHE A 527 17.09 -18.66 10.58
N ALA A 528 17.32 -19.95 10.30
CA ALA A 528 18.28 -20.37 9.28
C ALA A 528 17.59 -20.57 7.92
N ASP A 529 18.32 -20.36 6.84
CA ASP A 529 17.94 -20.79 5.49
C ASP A 529 18.36 -22.26 5.30
N ARG A 530 17.38 -23.12 5.00
CA ARG A 530 17.58 -24.57 4.85
C ARG A 530 18.55 -24.93 3.73
N PHE A 531 18.57 -24.18 2.64
CA PHE A 531 19.42 -24.46 1.48
C PHE A 531 20.86 -24.04 1.74
N ARG A 532 21.07 -22.85 2.33
CA ARG A 532 22.38 -22.37 2.76
C ARG A 532 22.98 -23.23 3.89
N LEU A 533 22.17 -23.65 4.86
CA LEU A 533 22.58 -24.56 5.94
C LEU A 533 22.87 -25.99 5.46
N ALA A 534 22.31 -26.41 4.32
CA ALA A 534 22.62 -27.67 3.66
C ALA A 534 23.89 -27.59 2.79
N GLY A 535 24.04 -26.51 2.02
CA GLY A 535 25.22 -26.27 1.16
C GLY A 535 26.47 -25.77 1.90
N ASN A 536 26.35 -25.43 3.19
CA ASN A 536 27.38 -24.80 4.00
C ASN A 536 27.83 -23.41 3.48
N THR A 537 26.89 -22.64 2.94
CA THR A 537 27.11 -21.32 2.33
C THR A 537 26.60 -20.19 3.24
N PRO A 538 27.46 -19.56 4.08
CA PRO A 538 27.05 -18.43 4.90
C PRO A 538 26.81 -17.15 4.07
N PRO A 539 26.06 -16.14 4.59
CA PRO A 539 25.39 -16.11 5.90
C PRO A 539 24.23 -17.11 5.96
N PHE A 540 24.12 -17.86 7.05
CA PHE A 540 23.09 -18.90 7.19
C PHE A 540 21.74 -18.33 7.59
N GLU A 541 21.74 -17.14 8.18
CA GLU A 541 20.60 -16.49 8.78
C GLU A 541 19.68 -15.80 7.76
N VAL A 542 18.41 -15.77 8.12
CA VAL A 542 17.30 -15.05 7.49
C VAL A 542 16.42 -14.49 8.61
N ASN A 543 15.63 -13.46 8.32
CA ASN A 543 14.73 -12.89 9.33
C ASN A 543 13.31 -12.79 8.80
N GLY A 544 12.39 -13.41 9.53
CA GLY A 544 10.99 -13.07 9.51
C GLY A 544 10.73 -11.76 10.26
N VAL A 545 9.52 -11.23 10.14
CA VAL A 545 9.04 -10.10 10.94
C VAL A 545 7.82 -10.55 11.74
N ARG A 546 7.70 -10.06 12.98
CA ARG A 546 6.54 -10.28 13.86
C ARG A 546 6.07 -8.96 14.44
N TRP A 547 4.78 -8.91 14.74
CA TRP A 547 4.16 -7.82 15.50
C TRP A 547 4.08 -8.24 16.97
N GLU A 548 4.62 -7.41 17.86
CA GLU A 548 4.59 -7.64 19.31
C GLU A 548 4.17 -6.37 20.04
N THR A 549 3.63 -6.50 21.26
CA THR A 549 3.22 -5.32 22.03
C THR A 549 4.43 -4.67 22.72
N SER A 550 4.52 -3.34 22.67
CA SER A 550 5.57 -2.56 23.36
C SER A 550 5.56 -2.72 24.89
N SER A 551 4.46 -3.24 25.43
CA SER A 551 4.27 -3.60 26.83
C SER A 551 4.91 -4.93 27.24
N VAL A 552 5.29 -5.81 26.30
CA VAL A 552 6.06 -7.03 26.62
C VAL A 552 7.56 -6.80 26.51
N ASN A 553 8.33 -7.65 27.18
CA ASN A 553 9.78 -7.70 27.08
C ASN A 553 10.18 -8.15 25.65
N LEU A 554 10.44 -7.21 24.75
CA LEU A 554 10.68 -7.47 23.33
C LEU A 554 11.82 -8.49 23.04
N PRO A 555 12.96 -8.46 23.75
CA PRO A 555 13.94 -9.55 23.72
C PRO A 555 13.36 -10.95 24.03
N LEU A 556 12.49 -11.08 25.05
CA LEU A 556 11.82 -12.35 25.36
C LEU A 556 10.77 -12.72 24.29
N ALA A 557 10.08 -11.72 23.73
CA ALA A 557 9.10 -11.93 22.68
C ALA A 557 9.74 -12.48 21.39
N ALA A 558 10.91 -11.97 21.00
CA ALA A 558 11.69 -12.50 19.88
C ALA A 558 12.07 -13.97 20.06
N LEU A 559 12.50 -14.37 21.27
CA LEU A 559 12.74 -15.78 21.58
C LEU A 559 11.44 -16.61 21.60
N THR A 560 10.35 -16.06 22.11
CA THR A 560 9.05 -16.73 22.17
C THR A 560 8.53 -17.04 20.76
N GLU A 561 8.65 -16.09 19.83
CA GLU A 561 8.34 -16.30 18.41
C GLU A 561 9.32 -17.26 17.74
N TYR A 562 10.62 -17.18 18.04
CA TYR A 562 11.62 -18.13 17.52
C TYR A 562 11.27 -19.59 17.88
N PHE A 563 10.82 -19.84 19.11
CA PHE A 563 10.42 -21.17 19.56
C PHE A 563 9.05 -21.64 19.03
N LYS A 564 8.19 -20.74 18.51
CA LYS A 564 7.05 -21.15 17.65
C LYS A 564 7.52 -21.60 16.26
N GLY A 565 8.69 -21.14 15.83
CA GLY A 565 9.33 -21.47 14.56
C GLY A 565 8.84 -20.61 13.39
N PRO A 566 9.39 -20.86 12.19
CA PRO A 566 8.96 -20.16 10.98
C PRO A 566 7.48 -20.45 10.68
N GLY A 567 6.75 -19.45 10.20
CA GLY A 567 5.38 -19.57 9.73
C GLY A 567 5.26 -20.37 8.43
N SER A 568 4.03 -20.63 7.97
CA SER A 568 3.76 -21.36 6.72
C SER A 568 4.47 -20.75 5.52
N THR A 569 4.34 -19.43 5.32
CA THR A 569 5.01 -18.65 4.27
C THR A 569 6.54 -18.71 4.37
N GLU A 570 7.10 -18.66 5.58
CA GLU A 570 8.55 -18.69 5.80
C GLU A 570 9.13 -20.08 5.52
N ARG A 571 8.43 -21.15 5.91
CA ARG A 571 8.79 -22.54 5.55
C ARG A 571 8.77 -22.77 4.04
N LEU A 572 7.87 -22.10 3.32
CA LEU A 572 7.83 -22.14 1.85
C LEU A 572 9.07 -21.51 1.22
N TYR A 573 9.57 -20.39 1.77
CA TYR A 573 10.88 -19.81 1.42
C TYR A 573 12.08 -20.56 2.04
N GLY A 574 11.89 -21.78 2.55
CA GLY A 574 12.96 -22.61 3.08
C GLY A 574 13.50 -22.19 4.46
N TYR A 575 12.80 -21.35 5.22
CA TYR A 575 13.25 -20.97 6.57
C TYR A 575 13.08 -22.16 7.53
N VAL A 576 14.06 -22.39 8.39
CA VAL A 576 14.09 -23.48 9.38
C VAL A 576 14.63 -22.97 10.71
N ALA A 577 13.99 -23.34 11.82
CA ALA A 577 14.53 -23.10 13.15
C ALA A 577 15.46 -24.25 13.56
N ILE A 578 16.60 -23.92 14.18
CA ILE A 578 17.55 -24.90 14.71
C ILE A 578 17.32 -24.99 16.22
N TYR A 579 16.87 -26.15 16.70
CA TYR A 579 16.45 -26.29 18.10
C TYR A 579 17.45 -27.02 19.01
N ASN A 580 18.36 -27.83 18.46
CA ASN A 580 19.32 -28.64 19.23
C ASN A 580 18.72 -29.34 20.47
N GLY A 581 17.53 -29.94 20.33
CA GLY A 581 16.83 -30.66 21.41
C GLY A 581 16.10 -29.78 22.43
N PHE A 582 16.31 -28.46 22.42
CA PHE A 582 15.56 -27.51 23.23
C PHE A 582 14.17 -27.22 22.65
N THR A 583 13.23 -26.89 23.53
CA THR A 583 11.80 -26.73 23.26
C THR A 583 11.25 -25.35 23.62
N GLY A 584 12.08 -24.49 24.21
CA GLY A 584 11.68 -23.18 24.71
C GLY A 584 12.68 -22.60 25.69
N VAL A 585 12.31 -21.46 26.27
CA VAL A 585 13.02 -20.79 27.36
C VAL A 585 12.29 -21.08 28.67
N GLU A 586 12.99 -21.54 29.70
CA GLU A 586 12.45 -21.71 31.05
C GLU A 586 12.49 -20.39 31.84
N ARG A 587 13.60 -19.67 31.71
CA ARG A 587 13.82 -18.39 32.39
C ARG A 587 14.59 -17.42 31.49
N PHE A 588 14.23 -16.14 31.59
CA PHE A 588 14.89 -15.05 30.89
C PHE A 588 15.03 -13.82 31.78
N ASP A 589 16.20 -13.18 31.79
CA ASP A 589 16.40 -11.85 32.35
C ASP A 589 17.36 -11.01 31.49
N VAL A 590 17.16 -9.69 31.46
CA VAL A 590 18.12 -8.74 30.88
C VAL A 590 18.52 -7.77 31.97
N THR A 591 19.77 -7.88 32.44
CA THR A 591 20.29 -7.09 33.56
C THR A 591 21.64 -6.49 33.17
N SER A 592 21.77 -5.16 33.27
CA SER A 592 22.99 -4.41 32.96
C SER A 592 23.57 -4.69 31.56
N GLY A 593 22.71 -4.79 30.54
CA GLY A 593 23.09 -5.10 29.16
C GLY A 593 23.34 -6.59 28.87
N ILE A 594 23.28 -7.47 29.88
CA ILE A 594 23.49 -8.91 29.70
C ILE A 594 22.14 -9.62 29.72
N ALA A 595 21.79 -10.28 28.60
CA ALA A 595 20.64 -11.16 28.49
C ALA A 595 21.00 -12.59 28.92
N ARG A 596 20.29 -13.17 29.89
CA ARG A 596 20.45 -14.56 30.33
C ARG A 596 19.27 -15.39 29.85
N VAL A 597 19.56 -16.48 29.16
CA VAL A 597 18.58 -17.40 28.57
C VAL A 597 18.82 -18.78 29.15
N TYR A 598 17.85 -19.33 29.89
CA TYR A 598 17.92 -20.70 30.41
C TYR A 598 16.98 -21.57 29.58
N LEU A 599 17.53 -22.56 28.88
CA LEU A 599 16.80 -23.34 27.88
C LEU A 599 16.13 -24.59 28.46
N LYS A 600 14.91 -24.85 27.98
CA LYS A 600 14.07 -25.99 28.40
C LYS A 600 14.12 -27.10 27.36
N GLY A 601 14.49 -28.31 27.76
CA GLY A 601 14.57 -29.49 26.89
C GLY A 601 15.93 -30.17 27.00
N ALA A 602 16.07 -31.38 26.47
CA ALA A 602 17.34 -32.10 26.55
C ALA A 602 18.25 -31.70 25.39
N CYS A 603 19.39 -31.08 25.69
CA CYS A 603 20.38 -30.65 24.70
C CYS A 603 20.81 -31.80 23.76
N ALA A 604 20.67 -31.58 22.45
CA ALA A 604 21.06 -32.49 21.38
C ALA A 604 21.97 -31.76 20.38
N PRO A 605 23.31 -31.87 20.54
CA PRO A 605 24.26 -31.33 19.56
C PRO A 605 24.17 -32.10 18.23
N ASN A 606 24.12 -31.35 17.13
CA ASN A 606 24.04 -31.89 15.78
C ASN A 606 25.41 -32.01 15.09
N GLY A 607 26.52 -31.83 15.83
CA GLY A 607 27.88 -31.87 15.29
C GLY A 607 28.20 -30.76 14.27
N LYS A 608 27.46 -29.65 14.27
CA LYS A 608 27.66 -28.48 13.41
C LYS A 608 28.05 -27.26 14.23
N GLU A 609 28.88 -26.40 13.65
CA GLU A 609 29.33 -25.14 14.27
C GLU A 609 28.21 -24.10 14.39
N PHE A 610 27.29 -24.04 13.43
CA PHE A 610 26.11 -23.16 13.49
C PHE A 610 24.95 -23.86 14.20
N THR A 611 24.49 -23.29 15.31
CA THR A 611 23.56 -23.92 16.27
C THR A 611 22.39 -23.00 16.63
N ILE A 612 21.55 -23.44 17.58
CA ILE A 612 20.57 -22.58 18.24
C ILE A 612 21.22 -21.36 18.94
N ALA A 613 22.47 -21.45 19.39
CA ALA A 613 23.13 -20.37 20.12
C ALA A 613 23.32 -19.11 19.27
N ASP A 614 23.71 -19.28 18.01
CA ASP A 614 23.85 -18.20 17.03
C ASP A 614 22.51 -17.50 16.79
N LEU A 615 21.46 -18.28 16.55
CA LEU A 615 20.12 -17.76 16.28
C LEU A 615 19.50 -17.08 17.51
N ILE A 616 19.68 -17.61 18.73
CA ILE A 616 19.30 -16.91 19.97
C ILE A 616 20.06 -15.59 20.11
N THR A 617 21.37 -15.60 19.82
CA THR A 617 22.22 -14.42 19.96
C THR A 617 21.83 -13.33 18.95
N LEU A 618 21.56 -13.69 17.69
CA LEU A 618 21.02 -12.79 16.66
C LEU A 618 19.65 -12.24 17.03
N ASN A 619 18.73 -13.09 17.51
CA ASN A 619 17.40 -12.68 17.96
C ASN A 619 17.43 -11.69 19.13
N LEU A 620 18.48 -11.69 19.95
CA LEU A 620 18.62 -10.79 21.10
C LEU A 620 19.45 -9.53 20.78
N LYS A 621 20.55 -9.64 20.02
CA LYS A 621 21.43 -8.51 19.70
C LYS A 621 20.85 -7.49 18.74
N GLN A 622 19.68 -7.74 18.16
CA GLN A 622 18.89 -6.70 17.48
C GLN A 622 18.42 -5.57 18.43
N PHE A 623 18.35 -5.83 19.74
CA PHE A 623 17.88 -4.87 20.74
C PHE A 623 19.05 -4.15 21.41
N SER A 624 19.07 -2.82 21.38
CA SER A 624 20.13 -1.99 21.99
C SER A 624 20.25 -2.10 23.52
N SER A 625 19.27 -2.73 24.18
CA SER A 625 19.31 -3.12 25.59
C SER A 625 20.12 -4.39 25.87
N VAL A 626 20.56 -5.12 24.82
CA VAL A 626 21.37 -6.33 24.92
C VAL A 626 22.72 -6.13 24.25
N GLN A 627 23.78 -6.22 25.04
CA GLN A 627 25.18 -6.07 24.63
C GLN A 627 25.88 -7.44 24.57
N ALA A 628 25.52 -8.35 25.49
CA ALA A 628 26.02 -9.72 25.54
C ALA A 628 24.90 -10.71 25.90
N VAL A 629 25.01 -11.94 25.40
CA VAL A 629 24.02 -13.01 25.55
C VAL A 629 24.65 -14.22 26.25
N LYS A 630 24.01 -14.71 27.32
CA LYS A 630 24.45 -15.85 28.12
C LYS A 630 23.40 -16.95 28.05
N ILE A 631 23.71 -18.02 27.33
CA ILE A 631 22.78 -19.13 27.08
C ILE A 631 23.19 -20.32 27.94
N TYR A 632 22.26 -20.81 28.75
CA TYR A 632 22.41 -21.91 29.69
C TYR A 632 21.52 -23.08 29.26
N ASP A 633 22.00 -24.31 29.45
CA ASP A 633 21.20 -25.53 29.22
C ASP A 633 20.17 -25.80 30.34
N GLN A 634 19.46 -26.93 30.23
CA GLN A 634 18.47 -27.39 31.20
C GLN A 634 19.07 -27.79 32.58
N PHE A 635 20.38 -27.74 32.74
CA PHE A 635 21.08 -27.93 34.01
C PHE A 635 21.70 -26.61 34.54
N GLY A 636 21.46 -25.49 33.85
CA GLY A 636 22.00 -24.18 34.23
C GLY A 636 23.48 -24.00 33.90
N GLN A 637 24.02 -24.72 32.90
CA GLN A 637 25.44 -24.67 32.55
C GLN A 637 25.69 -23.85 31.26
N THR A 638 26.76 -23.05 31.27
CA THR A 638 27.25 -22.26 30.13
C THR A 638 28.78 -22.16 30.18
N GLN A 639 29.45 -22.05 29.04
CA GLN A 639 30.90 -22.12 28.93
C GLN A 639 31.64 -20.97 29.63
N ASN A 640 31.02 -19.79 29.70
CA ASN A 640 31.66 -18.58 30.22
C ASN A 640 30.60 -17.63 30.86
N PRO A 641 30.05 -17.95 32.04
CA PRO A 641 28.94 -17.20 32.64
C PRO A 641 29.31 -15.75 32.96
N ASP A 642 30.53 -15.50 33.44
CA ASP A 642 30.98 -14.21 33.98
C ASP A 642 31.80 -13.36 32.99
N GLY A 643 32.20 -13.90 31.84
CA GLY A 643 32.97 -13.17 30.83
C GLY A 643 32.19 -12.05 30.13
N ALA A 644 32.89 -11.08 29.55
CA ALA A 644 32.26 -9.90 28.94
C ALA A 644 31.60 -10.12 27.56
N GLY A 645 31.96 -11.19 26.85
CA GLY A 645 31.34 -11.59 25.58
C GLY A 645 30.11 -12.48 25.75
N ASP A 646 29.60 -13.06 24.66
CA ASP A 646 28.52 -14.04 24.72
C ASP A 646 29.00 -15.37 25.35
N SER A 647 28.06 -16.27 25.67
CA SER A 647 28.38 -17.67 25.98
C SER A 647 27.23 -18.62 25.63
N GLU A 648 27.60 -19.82 25.20
CA GLU A 648 26.70 -20.94 24.91
C GLU A 648 26.86 -22.07 25.94
N PRO A 649 25.90 -23.02 26.04
CA PRO A 649 26.05 -24.23 26.83
C PRO A 649 27.28 -25.05 26.43
N PHE A 650 27.87 -25.78 27.37
CA PHE A 650 28.93 -26.75 27.05
C PHE A 650 28.44 -27.78 26.03
N CYS A 651 27.21 -28.26 26.17
CA CYS A 651 26.62 -29.30 25.33
C CYS A 651 26.40 -28.92 23.85
N LEU A 652 26.51 -27.64 23.48
CA LEU A 652 26.46 -27.20 22.08
C LEU A 652 27.85 -27.11 21.43
N SER A 653 28.92 -27.06 22.23
CA SER A 653 30.28 -26.97 21.71
C SER A 653 30.61 -28.20 20.87
N PRO A 654 31.21 -28.04 19.67
CA PRO A 654 31.76 -29.18 18.92
C PRO A 654 32.93 -29.87 19.64
N SER A 655 33.45 -29.28 20.74
CA SER A 655 34.48 -29.88 21.60
C SER A 655 33.94 -30.74 22.76
N PHE A 656 32.61 -30.82 22.95
CA PHE A 656 32.01 -31.45 24.13
C PHE A 656 31.88 -32.98 23.99
N VAL A 657 32.56 -33.71 24.88
CA VAL A 657 32.43 -35.16 25.01
C VAL A 657 31.53 -35.49 26.21
N PRO A 658 30.33 -36.08 26.01
CA PRO A 658 29.45 -36.44 27.12
C PRO A 658 30.04 -37.59 27.95
N SER A 659 30.32 -37.33 29.23
CA SER A 659 30.79 -38.36 30.16
C SER A 659 29.64 -39.29 30.56
N PRO A 660 29.75 -40.63 30.37
CA PRO A 660 28.62 -41.54 30.55
C PRO A 660 28.47 -42.02 32.01
N THR A 661 27.44 -41.56 32.73
CA THR A 661 27.00 -42.14 34.02
C THR A 661 25.54 -41.68 34.33
N PRO A 662 24.79 -42.37 35.21
CA PRO A 662 23.93 -43.47 34.75
C PRO A 662 22.43 -43.22 34.93
N THR A 663 21.60 -44.01 34.23
CA THR A 663 20.14 -43.99 34.35
C THR A 663 19.66 -44.44 35.74
N VAL A 664 18.74 -43.70 36.36
CA VAL A 664 18.10 -44.06 37.64
C VAL A 664 16.57 -43.96 37.51
N SER A 665 15.84 -44.98 37.99
CA SER A 665 14.38 -45.04 37.97
C SER A 665 13.72 -44.17 39.06
N PRO A 666 12.44 -43.75 38.88
CA PRO A 666 11.77 -42.84 39.81
C PRO A 666 11.36 -43.52 41.13
N THR A 667 11.57 -42.86 42.27
CA THR A 667 10.96 -43.16 43.57
C THR A 667 10.85 -41.86 44.40
N ALA A 668 10.00 -41.85 45.43
CA ALA A 668 9.29 -40.66 45.88
C ALA A 668 9.97 -39.77 46.94
N THR A 669 9.61 -38.48 46.87
CA THR A 669 9.36 -37.52 47.98
C THR A 669 10.37 -37.37 49.14
N LYS A 670 10.98 -36.18 49.23
CA LYS A 670 11.15 -35.41 50.49
C LYS A 670 11.56 -33.95 50.28
N THR A 671 11.22 -33.10 51.24
CA THR A 671 11.46 -31.64 51.30
C THR A 671 12.75 -31.27 52.07
N PRO A 672 13.25 -30.00 52.01
CA PRO A 672 14.68 -29.69 52.17
C PRO A 672 15.10 -28.99 53.48
N PRO A 673 16.43 -28.85 53.72
CA PRO A 673 17.04 -27.79 54.53
C PRO A 673 18.01 -26.87 53.73
N PRO A 674 18.49 -25.71 54.27
CA PRO A 674 18.98 -24.60 53.44
C PRO A 674 20.41 -24.08 53.69
N SER A 675 20.88 -23.22 52.75
CA SER A 675 21.82 -22.08 52.93
C SER A 675 23.33 -22.33 53.10
N ARG A 676 24.15 -21.70 52.24
CA ARG A 676 25.02 -20.53 52.60
C ARG A 676 25.69 -19.86 51.39
N THR A 677 26.46 -18.79 51.64
CA THR A 677 26.88 -17.72 50.70
C THR A 677 28.34 -17.30 51.02
N PRO A 678 28.95 -16.29 50.35
CA PRO A 678 29.57 -16.24 49.01
C PRO A 678 31.12 -16.24 49.06
N THR A 679 31.81 -15.98 47.93
CA THR A 679 33.21 -15.46 47.87
C THR A 679 33.37 -14.47 46.69
N LYS A 680 34.44 -13.66 46.68
CA LYS A 680 34.53 -12.39 45.90
C LYS A 680 35.47 -12.40 44.68
N THR A 681 35.12 -11.49 43.77
CA THR A 681 35.83 -10.88 42.62
C THR A 681 37.26 -10.37 42.87
N PRO A 682 38.12 -10.33 41.83
CA PRO A 682 39.12 -9.26 41.61
C PRO A 682 38.84 -8.39 40.37
N THR A 683 39.42 -7.17 40.37
CA THR A 683 39.02 -5.99 39.56
C THR A 683 39.63 -5.93 38.14
N PRO A 684 38.94 -5.34 37.13
CA PRO A 684 39.48 -5.15 35.77
C PRO A 684 40.52 -4.02 35.64
N SER A 685 41.32 -4.07 34.56
CA SER A 685 42.34 -3.07 34.19
C SER A 685 41.80 -1.98 33.22
N ARG A 686 42.59 -0.94 32.95
CA ARG A 686 42.14 0.36 32.40
C ARG A 686 42.21 0.50 30.87
N THR A 687 41.31 1.36 30.39
CA THR A 687 40.97 1.76 29.02
C THR A 687 42.07 2.53 28.24
N PRO A 688 42.26 2.25 26.93
CA PRO A 688 42.81 3.18 25.93
C PRO A 688 41.72 4.08 25.29
N PRO A 689 42.05 5.27 24.74
CA PRO A 689 41.06 6.34 24.49
C PRO A 689 40.14 6.13 23.27
N ALA A 690 39.03 6.88 23.26
CA ALA A 690 38.04 6.86 22.19
C ALA A 690 38.53 7.49 20.88
N THR A 691 38.09 6.92 19.75
CA THR A 691 38.03 7.60 18.44
C THR A 691 36.57 7.83 18.09
N LEU A 692 36.20 9.01 17.59
CA LEU A 692 34.81 9.41 17.37
C LEU A 692 34.26 8.81 16.05
N THR A 693 33.36 7.82 16.15
CA THR A 693 32.51 7.41 15.02
C THR A 693 31.28 8.34 14.87
N PRO A 694 30.79 8.60 13.64
CA PRO A 694 29.69 9.55 13.42
C PRO A 694 28.36 9.11 14.06
N ARG A 695 27.61 10.09 14.57
CA ARG A 695 26.21 9.91 14.97
C ARG A 695 25.35 9.64 13.73
N PRO A 696 24.45 8.64 13.72
CA PRO A 696 23.58 8.41 12.58
C PRO A 696 22.65 9.60 12.33
N THR A 697 22.58 10.04 11.07
CA THR A 697 21.76 11.16 10.61
C THR A 697 20.26 10.81 10.68
N ALA A 698 19.42 11.77 11.05
CA ALA A 698 17.98 11.58 11.12
C ALA A 698 17.36 11.39 9.73
N THR A 699 16.34 10.52 9.64
CA THR A 699 15.53 10.32 8.42
C THR A 699 14.90 11.66 7.99
N PRO A 700 15.01 12.08 6.72
CA PRO A 700 14.43 13.33 6.25
C PRO A 700 12.91 13.30 6.31
N GLN A 701 12.30 14.38 6.79
CA GLN A 701 10.85 14.60 6.73
C GLN A 701 10.46 15.24 5.39
N TYR A 702 9.19 15.04 5.01
CA TYR A 702 8.60 15.58 3.77
C TYR A 702 7.31 16.34 4.08
N THR A 703 7.05 17.38 3.29
CA THR A 703 5.90 18.28 3.38
C THR A 703 5.21 18.31 2.02
N LEU A 704 3.87 18.24 2.02
CA LEU A 704 3.07 18.46 0.81
C LEU A 704 2.94 19.97 0.53
N SER A 705 3.21 20.41 -0.69
CA SER A 705 3.15 21.81 -1.11
C SER A 705 2.64 21.92 -2.56
N TYR A 706 2.22 23.12 -2.98
CA TYR A 706 1.67 23.33 -4.31
C TYR A 706 2.77 23.68 -5.32
N VAL A 707 2.57 23.25 -6.57
CA VAL A 707 3.30 23.74 -7.75
C VAL A 707 2.29 24.35 -8.70
N PHE A 708 2.55 25.58 -9.16
CA PHE A 708 1.65 26.35 -10.00
C PHE A 708 2.08 26.31 -11.46
N PHE A 709 1.16 25.88 -12.31
CA PHE A 709 1.29 25.85 -13.78
C PHE A 709 0.20 26.73 -14.41
N VAL A 710 0.15 26.77 -15.74
CA VAL A 710 -0.84 27.50 -16.53
C VAL A 710 -1.83 26.54 -17.19
N ASP A 711 -3.12 26.88 -17.13
CA ASP A 711 -4.17 26.28 -17.94
C ASP A 711 -4.07 26.80 -19.38
N LYS A 712 -3.68 25.92 -20.31
CA LYS A 712 -3.46 26.28 -21.72
C LYS A 712 -4.72 26.82 -22.40
N LYS A 713 -5.93 26.43 -21.97
CA LYS A 713 -7.18 26.92 -22.56
C LYS A 713 -7.47 28.34 -22.11
N ARG A 714 -7.35 28.62 -20.81
CA ARG A 714 -7.53 29.97 -20.24
C ARG A 714 -6.48 30.96 -20.75
N PHE A 715 -5.22 30.55 -20.80
CA PHE A 715 -4.11 31.37 -21.31
C PHE A 715 -4.27 31.71 -22.79
N ASN A 716 -4.50 30.71 -23.66
CA ASN A 716 -4.73 30.94 -25.09
C ASN A 716 -6.00 31.76 -25.39
N ALA A 717 -6.97 31.78 -24.47
CA ALA A 717 -8.19 32.59 -24.57
C ALA A 717 -8.06 33.99 -23.93
N GLY A 718 -6.92 34.32 -23.31
CA GLY A 718 -6.73 35.59 -22.59
C GLY A 718 -7.63 35.78 -21.37
N THR A 719 -8.16 34.69 -20.80
CA THR A 719 -9.14 34.70 -19.71
C THR A 719 -8.49 34.36 -18.35
N PRO A 720 -8.10 35.34 -17.53
CA PRO A 720 -7.50 35.10 -16.22
C PRO A 720 -8.52 34.62 -15.15
N PRO A 721 -8.07 34.05 -14.02
CA PRO A 721 -6.68 33.67 -13.72
C PRO A 721 -6.20 32.55 -14.65
N TYR A 722 -4.93 32.57 -15.02
CA TYR A 722 -4.34 31.55 -15.90
C TYR A 722 -3.90 30.31 -15.12
N GLU A 723 -3.76 30.45 -13.81
CA GLU A 723 -3.00 29.55 -12.97
C GLU A 723 -3.82 28.36 -12.47
N VAL A 724 -3.09 27.29 -12.17
CA VAL A 724 -3.59 25.99 -11.68
C VAL A 724 -2.57 25.37 -10.74
N ALA A 725 -3.04 24.80 -9.63
CA ALA A 725 -2.18 24.26 -8.58
C ALA A 725 -2.20 22.72 -8.59
N GLY A 726 -1.07 22.10 -8.94
CA GLY A 726 -0.79 20.70 -8.62
C GLY A 726 -0.22 20.56 -7.21
N GLN A 727 -0.28 19.37 -6.61
CA GLN A 727 0.37 19.09 -5.33
C GLN A 727 1.61 18.21 -5.54
N ARG A 728 2.65 18.42 -4.71
CA ARG A 728 3.93 17.70 -4.74
C ARG A 728 4.48 17.49 -3.33
N TRP A 729 5.16 16.37 -3.11
CA TRP A 729 5.91 16.11 -1.89
C TRP A 729 7.32 16.68 -1.99
N ALA A 730 7.74 17.44 -0.98
CA ALA A 730 9.05 18.07 -0.92
C ALA A 730 9.74 17.81 0.42
N PRO A 731 11.06 17.54 0.46
CA PRO A 731 11.79 17.48 1.73
C PRO A 731 11.58 18.74 2.58
N SER A 732 11.20 18.57 3.84
CA SER A 732 10.79 19.67 4.74
C SER A 732 11.91 20.68 5.02
N ASN A 733 13.17 20.33 4.72
CA ASN A 733 14.34 21.20 4.81
C ASN A 733 14.61 22.04 3.55
N ASN A 734 13.94 21.78 2.42
CA ASN A 734 14.07 22.57 1.18
C ASN A 734 12.78 22.53 0.33
N VAL A 735 11.66 22.97 0.92
CA VAL A 735 10.37 22.99 0.23
C VAL A 735 10.37 23.92 -1.00
N PRO A 736 10.84 25.19 -0.94
CA PRO A 736 10.77 26.10 -2.10
C PRO A 736 11.68 25.69 -3.26
N GLY A 737 12.89 25.20 -2.98
CA GLY A 737 13.78 24.68 -4.02
C GLY A 737 13.22 23.42 -4.68
N THR A 738 12.50 22.58 -3.92
CA THR A 738 11.85 21.41 -4.52
C THR A 738 10.65 21.80 -5.37
N ILE A 739 9.84 22.79 -4.97
CA ILE A 739 8.74 23.29 -5.83
C ILE A 739 9.28 23.95 -7.11
N LEU A 740 10.40 24.67 -7.05
CA LEU A 740 11.08 25.14 -8.27
C LEU A 740 11.54 23.97 -9.17
N ASN A 741 12.14 22.93 -8.59
CA ASN A 741 12.53 21.73 -9.34
C ASN A 741 11.32 21.04 -9.99
N GLU A 742 10.19 20.95 -9.30
CA GLU A 742 8.94 20.40 -9.84
C GLU A 742 8.33 21.29 -10.94
N TYR A 743 8.43 22.62 -10.80
CA TYR A 743 8.01 23.55 -11.84
C TYR A 743 8.81 23.33 -13.14
N PHE A 744 10.14 23.22 -13.05
CA PHE A 744 11.01 22.99 -14.22
C PHE A 744 10.97 21.58 -14.80
N LYS A 745 10.40 20.58 -14.09
CA LYS A 745 9.99 19.30 -14.69
C LYS A 745 8.70 19.43 -15.53
N GLY A 746 7.88 20.43 -15.22
CA GLY A 746 6.58 20.66 -15.84
C GLY A 746 5.44 19.82 -15.23
N PRO A 747 4.21 20.00 -15.73
CA PRO A 747 3.03 19.30 -15.24
C PRO A 747 3.12 17.79 -15.50
N GLY A 748 2.62 17.01 -14.54
CA GLY A 748 2.54 15.55 -14.60
C GLY A 748 1.59 15.05 -15.68
N TYR A 749 1.58 13.74 -15.93
CA TYR A 749 0.89 13.15 -17.08
C TYR A 749 -0.60 13.56 -17.19
N THR A 750 -1.38 13.37 -16.12
CA THR A 750 -2.80 13.77 -16.06
C THR A 750 -2.99 15.28 -16.16
N GLU A 751 -2.16 16.07 -15.45
CA GLU A 751 -2.19 17.53 -15.48
C GLU A 751 -2.00 18.04 -16.92
N LYS A 752 -1.01 17.50 -17.64
CA LYS A 752 -0.64 17.89 -19.01
C LYS A 752 -1.63 17.40 -20.07
N TYR A 753 -2.02 16.12 -20.05
CA TYR A 753 -2.79 15.49 -21.13
C TYR A 753 -4.30 15.43 -20.88
N THR A 754 -4.74 15.35 -19.63
CA THR A 754 -6.18 15.34 -19.27
C THR A 754 -6.69 16.74 -18.97
N TYR A 755 -5.95 17.54 -18.18
CA TYR A 755 -6.38 18.88 -17.78
C TYR A 755 -5.79 20.00 -18.67
N GLY A 756 -4.84 19.69 -19.54
CA GLY A 756 -4.27 20.64 -20.51
C GLY A 756 -3.34 21.69 -19.89
N TRP A 757 -2.70 21.38 -18.76
CA TRP A 757 -1.79 22.28 -18.07
C TRP A 757 -0.41 22.34 -18.76
N VAL A 758 0.25 23.49 -18.67
CA VAL A 758 1.58 23.76 -19.25
C VAL A 758 2.43 24.60 -18.29
N ALA A 759 3.75 24.42 -18.33
CA ALA A 759 4.70 25.39 -17.77
C ALA A 759 5.07 26.40 -18.86
N LEU A 760 5.29 27.66 -18.49
CA LEU A 760 5.87 28.67 -19.38
C LEU A 760 7.37 28.75 -19.13
N TYR A 761 8.16 28.77 -20.20
CA TYR A 761 9.62 28.73 -20.10
C TYR A 761 10.33 29.97 -20.65
N ASN A 762 9.78 30.69 -21.64
CA ASN A 762 10.37 31.94 -22.15
C ASN A 762 11.89 31.84 -22.45
N GLY A 763 12.32 30.76 -23.11
CA GLY A 763 13.74 30.48 -23.43
C GLY A 763 14.59 29.91 -22.28
N VAL A 764 14.12 30.01 -21.03
CA VAL A 764 14.76 29.49 -19.84
C VAL A 764 14.69 27.96 -19.81
N THR A 765 15.81 27.32 -19.48
CA THR A 765 15.96 25.85 -19.38
C THR A 765 15.96 25.32 -17.94
N GLY A 766 16.13 26.20 -16.95
CA GLY A 766 16.22 25.84 -15.54
C GLY A 766 16.64 27.02 -14.67
N TYR A 767 17.17 26.70 -13.49
CA TYR A 767 17.83 27.66 -12.62
C TYR A 767 19.07 27.02 -11.98
N GLY A 768 20.16 27.78 -11.88
CA GLY A 768 21.44 27.31 -11.34
C GLY A 768 21.58 27.52 -9.84
N LYS A 769 20.82 28.47 -9.26
CA LYS A 769 20.90 28.82 -7.83
C LYS A 769 19.58 29.41 -7.32
N LEU A 770 19.18 28.99 -6.13
CA LEU A 770 18.17 29.64 -5.30
C LEU A 770 18.81 30.05 -3.97
N GLU A 771 18.67 31.31 -3.59
CA GLU A 771 18.97 31.77 -2.23
C GLU A 771 17.70 32.35 -1.61
N ILE A 772 17.40 32.02 -0.35
CA ILE A 772 16.32 32.65 0.41
C ILE A 772 16.93 33.25 1.67
N LYS A 773 16.94 34.58 1.77
CA LYS A 773 17.54 35.32 2.88
C LYS A 773 16.80 36.63 3.12
N ASP A 774 16.60 36.97 4.39
CA ASP A 774 15.98 38.22 4.86
C ASP A 774 14.61 38.53 4.22
N GLY A 775 13.81 37.48 3.97
CA GLY A 775 12.49 37.59 3.32
C GLY A 775 12.51 37.66 1.79
N ILE A 776 13.69 37.62 1.16
CA ILE A 776 13.88 37.76 -0.28
C ILE A 776 14.39 36.43 -0.87
N ALA A 777 13.68 35.90 -1.86
CA ALA A 777 14.15 34.79 -2.70
C ALA A 777 14.88 35.33 -3.94
N ARG A 778 16.08 34.83 -4.22
CA ARG A 778 16.91 35.16 -5.38
C ARG A 778 17.05 33.92 -6.25
N VAL A 779 16.51 33.97 -7.47
CA VAL A 779 16.52 32.87 -8.44
C VAL A 779 17.45 33.25 -9.59
N TYR A 780 18.49 32.45 -9.84
CA TYR A 780 19.44 32.66 -10.93
C TYR A 780 19.13 31.66 -12.04
N LEU A 781 18.61 32.14 -13.17
CA LEU A 781 18.11 31.30 -14.26
C LEU A 781 19.24 30.71 -15.12
N THR A 782 18.92 29.69 -15.92
CA THR A 782 19.84 29.10 -16.92
C THR A 782 19.17 28.97 -18.27
N GLY A 783 19.90 29.24 -19.35
CA GLY A 783 19.36 29.33 -20.71
C GLY A 783 18.80 30.72 -20.99
N GLN A 784 18.91 31.17 -22.24
CA GLN A 784 18.66 32.57 -22.60
C GLN A 784 17.18 32.93 -22.48
N CYS A 785 16.88 33.86 -21.58
CA CYS A 785 15.53 34.38 -21.37
C CYS A 785 15.05 35.25 -22.55
N ASN A 786 13.75 35.14 -22.87
CA ASN A 786 13.08 35.96 -23.88
C ASN A 786 11.55 35.99 -23.64
N SER A 787 11.01 37.15 -23.29
CA SER A 787 9.56 37.38 -23.12
C SER A 787 8.76 37.18 -24.41
N GLN A 788 9.37 37.39 -25.57
CA GLN A 788 8.73 37.49 -26.89
C GLN A 788 7.63 38.58 -26.95
N GLY A 789 7.72 39.61 -26.09
CA GLY A 789 6.71 40.67 -25.98
C GLY A 789 5.47 40.26 -25.18
N ALA A 790 5.57 39.22 -24.34
CA ALA A 790 4.44 38.70 -23.57
C ALA A 790 4.32 39.39 -22.19
N ALA A 791 3.15 39.99 -21.93
CA ALA A 791 2.80 40.61 -20.65
C ALA A 791 2.56 39.63 -19.47
N TYR A 792 2.85 38.34 -19.67
CA TYR A 792 2.82 37.29 -18.65
C TYR A 792 3.85 36.23 -19.03
N THR A 793 4.82 35.96 -18.16
CA THR A 793 5.97 35.09 -18.47
C THR A 793 6.22 34.05 -17.38
N ILE A 794 7.25 33.21 -17.57
CA ILE A 794 7.83 32.38 -16.51
C ILE A 794 8.06 33.16 -15.20
N ALA A 795 8.39 34.45 -15.26
CA ALA A 795 8.63 35.26 -14.08
C ALA A 795 7.42 35.31 -13.13
N ASP A 796 6.20 35.35 -13.67
CA ASP A 796 4.96 35.40 -12.89
C ASP A 796 4.68 34.08 -12.18
N LEU A 797 4.95 32.97 -12.85
CA LEU A 797 4.84 31.63 -12.26
C LEU A 797 5.94 31.36 -11.23
N LEU A 798 7.17 31.85 -11.44
CA LEU A 798 8.23 31.76 -10.43
C LEU A 798 7.92 32.63 -9.20
N LYS A 799 7.39 33.85 -9.40
CA LYS A 799 6.87 34.71 -8.33
C LYS A 799 5.78 33.98 -7.54
N LEU A 800 4.78 33.40 -8.21
CA LEU A 800 3.67 32.68 -7.54
C LEU A 800 4.14 31.42 -6.80
N ASN A 801 4.95 30.57 -7.44
CA ASN A 801 5.49 29.34 -6.85
C ASN A 801 6.34 29.59 -5.58
N LEU A 802 6.95 30.77 -5.45
CA LEU A 802 7.73 31.16 -4.27
C LEU A 802 6.91 31.95 -3.24
N LYS A 803 6.06 32.89 -3.66
CA LYS A 803 5.29 33.75 -2.74
C LYS A 803 4.10 33.05 -2.07
N GLN A 804 3.84 31.77 -2.40
CA GLN A 804 3.01 30.88 -1.57
C GLN A 804 3.60 30.65 -0.17
N PHE A 805 4.92 30.78 -0.01
CA PHE A 805 5.60 30.60 1.28
C PHE A 805 5.62 31.94 2.03
N SER A 806 4.91 32.02 3.16
CA SER A 806 4.69 33.28 3.92
C SER A 806 5.95 33.96 4.47
N TYR A 807 7.12 33.30 4.42
CA TYR A 807 8.42 33.87 4.75
C TYR A 807 9.19 34.42 3.52
N ILE A 808 8.62 34.33 2.31
CA ILE A 808 9.15 34.92 1.08
C ILE A 808 8.23 36.09 0.69
N GLN A 809 8.65 37.30 1.04
CA GLN A 809 7.91 38.53 0.78
C GLN A 809 8.18 39.05 -0.64
N TYR A 810 9.41 38.86 -1.12
CA TYR A 810 9.89 39.36 -2.40
C TYR A 810 10.68 38.31 -3.19
N VAL A 811 10.58 38.36 -4.51
CA VAL A 811 11.30 37.48 -5.44
C VAL A 811 12.09 38.31 -6.44
N LYS A 812 13.40 38.12 -6.45
CA LYS A 812 14.36 38.70 -7.41
C LYS A 812 14.78 37.59 -8.39
N ILE A 813 14.46 37.76 -9.66
CA ILE A 813 14.80 36.80 -10.72
C ILE A 813 15.94 37.39 -11.54
N TYR A 814 17.02 36.64 -11.71
CA TYR A 814 18.22 37.03 -12.44
C TYR A 814 18.37 36.21 -13.73
N ASP A 815 18.83 36.83 -14.81
CA ASP A 815 19.11 36.17 -16.09
C ASP A 815 20.32 35.20 -16.01
N GLU A 816 20.66 34.54 -17.13
CA GLU A 816 21.80 33.62 -17.20
C GLU A 816 23.18 34.30 -17.01
N ASN A 817 23.22 35.64 -17.03
CA ASN A 817 24.40 36.47 -16.85
C ASN A 817 24.48 37.09 -15.43
N GLY A 818 23.45 36.89 -14.60
CA GLY A 818 23.35 37.40 -13.23
C GLY A 818 22.75 38.82 -13.09
N ASN A 819 22.06 39.35 -14.10
CA ASN A 819 21.40 40.66 -14.05
C ASN A 819 19.94 40.57 -13.60
N THR A 820 19.45 41.58 -12.90
CA THR A 820 18.03 41.87 -12.64
C THR A 820 17.89 43.38 -12.51
N GLU A 821 16.72 43.97 -12.80
CA GLU A 821 16.58 45.43 -12.86
C GLU A 821 16.75 46.13 -11.51
N ILE A 822 16.18 45.54 -10.45
CA ILE A 822 16.19 46.09 -9.08
C ILE A 822 16.82 45.02 -8.16
N PRO A 823 18.14 44.84 -8.14
CA PRO A 823 18.79 43.75 -7.38
C PRO A 823 18.60 43.85 -5.87
N ASP A 824 18.46 45.07 -5.35
CA ASP A 824 18.36 45.39 -3.93
C ASP A 824 16.95 45.85 -3.50
N GLY A 825 16.75 46.03 -2.20
CA GLY A 825 15.54 46.64 -1.65
C GLY A 825 14.27 45.76 -1.65
N PRO A 826 13.20 46.23 -0.99
CA PRO A 826 11.97 45.49 -0.72
C PRO A 826 10.98 45.56 -1.90
N SER A 827 11.35 44.94 -3.02
CA SER A 827 10.51 44.79 -4.21
C SER A 827 10.72 43.42 -4.84
N ASP A 828 9.75 42.95 -5.61
CA ASP A 828 10.06 41.94 -6.65
C ASP A 828 10.98 42.58 -7.71
N SER A 829 11.68 41.74 -8.48
CA SER A 829 12.49 42.17 -9.64
C SER A 829 12.58 41.03 -10.64
N ILE A 830 12.62 41.37 -11.92
CA ILE A 830 12.86 40.42 -13.02
C ILE A 830 14.01 40.97 -13.89
N PRO A 831 14.59 40.16 -14.79
CA PRO A 831 15.56 40.67 -15.76
C PRO A 831 14.84 41.24 -16.99
N ALA A 832 15.40 42.29 -17.61
CA ALA A 832 14.79 42.98 -18.76
C ALA A 832 14.48 42.07 -19.97
N CYS A 833 15.12 40.91 -20.08
CA CYS A 833 14.78 39.88 -21.07
C CYS A 833 13.41 39.19 -20.85
N LEU A 834 12.77 39.40 -19.68
CA LEU A 834 11.45 38.88 -19.32
C LEU A 834 10.39 39.99 -19.14
N GLU A 835 10.74 41.26 -19.36
CA GLU A 835 9.77 42.36 -19.46
C GLU A 835 9.01 42.33 -20.81
N PRO A 836 7.81 42.94 -20.92
CA PRO A 836 6.94 42.88 -22.10
C PRO A 836 7.38 43.76 -23.30
#